data_AF-A0A8K0MTF7-F1
#
_entry.id   AF-A0A8K0MTF7-F1
#
_cell.length_a   1.000
_cell.length_b   1.000
_cell.length_c   1.000
_cell.angle_alpha   90.00
_cell.angle_beta   90.00
_cell.angle_gamma   90.00
#
_symmetry.space_group_name_H-M   'P 1'
#
loop_
_entity.id
_entity.type
_entity.pdbx_description
1 polymer ?
#
loop_
_entity_poly.entity_id
_entity_poly.type
_entity_poly.pdbx_seq_one_letter_code
_entity_poly.pdbx_strand_id
1 'polypeptide(L)'
;MGFDCDGEGREEDGMASVWEVSINGLTVKTAEVEAKLDEVNIQEAESSLREGLSLNYEEARALLGRLEYQRGNVESAFRVFDGIDLQAAIQRLQPTFSEKPASRRNRSRTESIHQVSQHAASLVLEAIYLKSMSLQRLGKATEAAQECRSVLDAVEKIFQHGIPDVLAEQKLQETVSKAVEVLPELWKQAGRHQEALASYRHALLSQWNLDEECCARIQKRFAVFLLYGGVEASSPSLAAQVEGSFIPKSNLEEAILLLMILLRKWYLGKTEWDPSVMEHLTFALSLCGQTSVLGRHFEEVMPGIYPRCERWYSLALCYSGAGQNRSALNLLRKYLNRHESPNDVMALLMAAKICSEDCLLASEGAEYARRAIANAQIGDEHLKSVGLRFLGTCLRKQAKIASSDHERTHLQAEALKSLDEAVVLDCNNPDLIFDLSLEYAEQRNTNGALWYAKEFIDATGGSISKGWRLLALVLSAQQRYLEAEFVTDAALDETSKWEQGPLLRIKAKMKVARLLPTDAVEAYRFLLALVQAQRKAFGSSKNSTQVKDDKISEFEVWQGLVNLYSSLSHWKDAEVCLEKARALKPYSAAILQIEDVKMGLSFTKLFSRLFAKKEMRILMVGLDAAGKTTILYKLKLGEIVTTIPTIGFNVETVEYKNISFTVWDVGGQDKIRPLWRHYFQNTQGLIFVVDSNDRDRIVEARDELHRMLNEPFVTRDHSSPIFLQA
;
A
#
# COMPACT_ATOMS: atom_id res chain seq x y z
N MET A 1 -20.28 26.14 15.38
CA MET A 1 -21.73 26.08 15.13
C MET A 1 -22.33 27.42 15.57
N GLY A 2 -22.05 28.46 14.80
CA GLY A 2 -22.80 29.71 14.78
C GLY A 2 -23.18 29.88 13.31
N PHE A 3 -24.46 30.12 13.03
CA PHE A 3 -24.90 30.40 11.68
C PHE A 3 -24.75 31.90 11.44
N ASP A 4 -23.72 32.26 10.68
CA ASP A 4 -23.70 33.50 9.92
C ASP A 4 -24.70 33.32 8.77
N CYS A 5 -25.87 33.95 8.91
CA CYS A 5 -26.78 34.20 7.81
C CYS A 5 -26.52 35.61 7.28
N ASP A 6 -25.32 35.83 6.72
CA ASP A 6 -25.02 37.05 5.96
C ASP A 6 -25.18 36.76 4.47
N GLY A 7 -26.40 37.01 3.99
CA GLY A 7 -26.72 37.28 2.60
C GLY A 7 -27.38 38.65 2.55
N GLU A 8 -26.54 39.66 2.38
CA GLU A 8 -26.82 41.09 2.25
C GLU A 8 -28.24 41.45 1.79
N GLY A 9 -29.09 41.84 2.75
CA GLY A 9 -30.16 42.79 2.51
C GLY A 9 -29.53 44.18 2.43
N ARG A 10 -29.46 44.75 1.22
CA ARG A 10 -29.24 46.20 1.10
C ARG A 10 -30.41 46.91 1.75
N GLU A 11 -30.11 47.67 2.80
CA GLU A 11 -30.96 48.74 3.31
C GLU A 11 -31.22 49.73 2.17
N GLU A 12 -32.45 49.77 1.67
CA GLU A 12 -32.97 50.94 0.97
C GLU A 12 -34.01 51.62 1.88
N ASP A 13 -33.76 52.92 2.05
CA ASP A 13 -34.41 53.95 2.84
C ASP A 13 -35.94 53.88 3.02
N GLY A 14 -36.38 54.49 4.12
CA GLY A 14 -37.77 54.56 4.53
C GLY A 14 -38.69 55.22 3.51
N MET A 15 -39.70 54.46 3.10
CA MET A 15 -41.02 54.96 2.72
C MET A 15 -42.03 53.84 2.94
N ALA A 16 -43.02 54.07 3.80
CA ALA A 16 -44.10 53.13 4.07
C ALA A 16 -44.86 52.81 2.77
N SER A 17 -44.55 51.66 2.16
CA SER A 17 -45.23 51.16 0.98
C SER A 17 -46.49 50.40 1.42
N VAL A 18 -47.64 50.99 1.11
CA VAL A 18 -48.95 50.32 1.19
C VAL A 18 -48.90 49.10 0.27
N TRP A 19 -49.19 47.92 0.81
CA TRP A 19 -49.17 46.67 0.05
C TRP A 19 -50.43 46.57 -0.82
N GLU A 20 -50.32 46.13 -2.07
CA GLU A 20 -51.48 45.78 -2.90
C GLU A 20 -51.48 44.26 -3.12
N VAL A 21 -52.56 43.57 -2.72
CA VAL A 21 -52.78 42.16 -3.03
C VAL A 21 -53.81 42.07 -4.15
N SER A 22 -53.37 41.60 -5.31
CA SER A 22 -54.19 41.43 -6.50
C SER A 22 -54.46 39.95 -6.73
N ILE A 23 -55.72 39.53 -6.62
CA ILE A 23 -56.18 38.20 -7.03
C ILE A 23 -57.35 38.41 -8.00
N ASN A 24 -57.30 37.78 -9.18
CA ASN A 24 -58.32 37.89 -10.24
C ASN A 24 -58.65 39.32 -10.71
N GLY A 25 -57.65 40.21 -10.77
CA GLY A 25 -57.85 41.59 -11.25
C GLY A 25 -58.60 42.52 -10.30
N LEU A 26 -58.85 42.10 -9.05
CA LEU A 26 -59.33 42.94 -7.97
C LEU A 26 -58.18 43.24 -7.01
N THR A 27 -57.89 44.53 -6.83
CA THR A 27 -56.92 45.06 -5.87
C THR A 27 -57.64 45.50 -4.61
N VAL A 28 -57.30 44.91 -3.47
CA VAL A 28 -57.73 45.41 -2.15
C VAL A 28 -56.58 46.19 -1.52
N LYS A 29 -56.88 47.41 -1.05
CA LYS A 29 -55.94 48.20 -0.26
C LYS A 29 -55.75 47.50 1.09
N THR A 30 -54.56 46.95 1.32
CA THR A 30 -54.20 46.23 2.55
C THR A 30 -54.36 47.09 3.82
N ALA A 31 -54.32 48.41 3.72
CA ALA A 31 -54.43 49.34 4.85
C ALA A 31 -55.66 49.12 5.77
N GLU A 32 -56.82 48.71 5.25
CA GLU A 32 -58.02 48.42 6.07
C GLU A 32 -57.95 47.06 6.78
N VAL A 33 -57.29 46.08 6.17
CA VAL A 33 -57.06 44.74 6.76
C VAL A 33 -55.93 44.82 7.78
N GLU A 34 -54.92 45.65 7.51
CA GLU A 34 -53.78 45.92 8.37
C GLU A 34 -54.18 46.61 9.68
N ALA A 35 -55.07 47.61 9.62
CA ALA A 35 -55.59 48.29 10.82
C ALA A 35 -56.44 47.38 11.71
N LYS A 36 -57.16 46.40 11.12
CA LYS A 36 -58.02 45.45 11.85
C LYS A 36 -57.24 44.27 12.45
N LEU A 37 -56.07 43.95 11.91
CA LEU A 37 -55.15 42.96 12.48
C LEU A 37 -54.49 43.47 13.77
N ASP A 38 -54.19 44.77 13.85
CA ASP A 38 -53.58 45.40 15.01
C ASP A 38 -54.51 45.40 16.25
N GLU A 39 -55.82 45.24 16.06
CA GLU A 39 -56.82 45.07 17.12
C GLU A 39 -57.00 43.60 17.59
N VAL A 40 -56.21 42.65 17.06
CA VAL A 40 -56.29 41.20 17.39
C VAL A 40 -57.66 40.59 17.05
N ASN A 41 -58.40 41.15 16.08
CA ASN A 41 -59.72 40.65 15.70
C ASN A 41 -59.67 39.83 14.40
N ILE A 42 -59.09 38.63 14.50
CA ILE A 42 -58.86 37.70 13.37
C ILE A 42 -60.14 37.44 12.55
N GLN A 43 -61.30 37.36 13.22
CA GLN A 43 -62.59 37.07 12.59
C GLN A 43 -63.12 38.21 11.70
N GLU A 44 -62.83 39.47 12.06
CA GLU A 44 -63.31 40.64 11.32
C GLU A 44 -62.43 40.95 10.10
N ALA A 45 -61.13 40.68 10.21
CA ALA A 45 -60.22 40.67 9.07
C ALA A 45 -60.57 39.55 8.07
N GLU A 46 -60.97 38.36 8.56
CA GLU A 46 -61.42 37.22 7.76
C GLU A 46 -62.70 37.55 6.97
N SER A 47 -63.72 38.14 7.60
CA SER A 47 -64.96 38.52 6.93
C SER A 47 -64.74 39.62 5.89
N SER A 48 -63.87 40.59 6.18
CA SER A 48 -63.52 41.68 5.25
C SER A 48 -62.81 41.17 3.99
N LEU A 49 -61.89 40.20 4.12
CA LEU A 49 -61.24 39.56 2.97
C LEU A 49 -62.19 38.69 2.16
N ARG A 50 -63.12 37.99 2.83
CA ARG A 50 -64.15 37.18 2.17
C ARG A 50 -65.12 38.04 1.37
N GLU A 51 -65.53 39.18 1.90
CA GLU A 51 -66.42 40.13 1.23
C GLU A 51 -65.71 40.91 0.11
N GLY A 52 -64.43 41.28 0.31
CA GLY A 52 -63.65 42.07 -0.64
C GLY A 52 -63.11 41.31 -1.84
N LEU A 53 -62.75 40.02 -1.69
CA LEU A 53 -62.12 39.22 -2.74
C LEU A 53 -62.95 37.99 -3.17
N SER A 54 -64.14 37.79 -2.60
CA SER A 54 -65.00 36.62 -2.86
C SER A 54 -64.30 35.26 -2.67
N LEU A 55 -63.37 35.21 -1.70
CA LEU A 55 -62.54 34.05 -1.41
C LEU A 55 -63.25 33.02 -0.54
N ASN A 56 -62.78 31.76 -0.61
CA ASN A 56 -63.21 30.71 0.31
C ASN A 56 -62.65 30.95 1.72
N TYR A 57 -63.30 30.37 2.74
CA TYR A 57 -62.87 30.46 4.15
C TYR A 57 -61.41 30.03 4.35
N GLU A 58 -60.99 28.97 3.65
CA GLU A 58 -59.62 28.44 3.67
C GLU A 58 -58.62 29.38 2.97
N GLU A 59 -59.01 30.01 1.86
CA GLU A 59 -58.16 30.95 1.10
C GLU A 59 -57.98 32.29 1.83
N ALA A 60 -59.04 32.80 2.46
CA ALA A 60 -58.98 34.03 3.25
C ALA A 60 -58.02 33.87 4.46
N ARG A 61 -58.07 32.70 5.13
CA ARG A 61 -57.13 32.37 6.21
C ARG A 61 -55.71 32.13 5.73
N ALA A 62 -55.53 31.51 4.57
CA ALA A 62 -54.23 31.32 3.96
C ALA A 62 -53.51 32.68 3.72
N LEU A 63 -54.23 33.65 3.16
CA LEU A 63 -53.70 35.00 2.93
C LEU A 63 -53.46 35.78 4.24
N LEU A 64 -54.40 35.69 5.19
CA LEU A 64 -54.28 36.35 6.49
C LEU A 64 -53.07 35.82 7.28
N GLY A 65 -52.89 34.50 7.31
CA GLY A 65 -51.75 33.87 7.99
C GLY A 65 -50.42 34.20 7.32
N ARG A 66 -50.40 34.34 5.98
CA ARG A 66 -49.20 34.80 5.25
C ARG A 66 -48.81 36.22 5.65
N LEU A 67 -49.78 37.15 5.78
CA LEU A 67 -49.52 38.52 6.21
C LEU A 67 -48.97 38.57 7.64
N GLU A 68 -49.57 37.82 8.59
CA GLU A 68 -49.07 37.74 9.97
C GLU A 68 -47.68 37.09 10.07
N TYR A 69 -47.40 36.08 9.24
CA TYR A 69 -46.07 35.46 9.18
C TYR A 69 -45.00 36.43 8.66
N GLN A 70 -45.32 37.25 7.66
CA GLN A 70 -44.43 38.28 7.13
C GLN A 70 -44.19 39.42 8.13
N ARG A 71 -45.18 39.75 8.95
CA ARG A 71 -45.06 40.70 10.08
C ARG A 71 -44.18 40.20 11.23
N GLY A 72 -43.84 38.90 11.24
CA GLY A 72 -43.01 38.28 12.29
C GLY A 72 -43.79 37.77 13.51
N ASN A 73 -45.11 37.87 13.52
CA ASN A 73 -45.98 37.40 14.61
C ASN A 73 -46.29 35.90 14.47
N VAL A 74 -45.31 35.06 14.81
CA VAL A 74 -45.36 33.60 14.59
C VAL A 74 -46.53 32.91 15.32
N GLU A 75 -46.87 33.36 16.54
CA GLU A 75 -47.95 32.74 17.32
C GLU A 75 -49.35 33.08 16.77
N SER A 76 -49.55 34.33 16.35
CA SER A 76 -50.79 34.77 15.69
C SER A 76 -50.97 34.08 14.34
N ALA A 77 -49.89 33.99 13.54
CA ALA A 77 -49.90 33.25 12.28
C ALA A 77 -50.27 31.78 12.49
N PHE A 78 -49.70 31.12 13.50
CA PHE A 78 -50.05 29.74 13.84
C PHE A 78 -51.54 29.57 14.18
N ARG A 79 -52.13 30.47 14.99
CA ARG A 79 -53.56 30.42 15.34
C ARG A 79 -54.47 30.59 14.12
N VAL A 80 -54.08 31.42 13.16
CA VAL A 80 -54.81 31.60 11.89
C VAL A 80 -54.71 30.33 11.04
N PHE A 81 -53.54 29.70 10.98
CA PHE A 81 -53.32 28.48 10.20
C PHE A 81 -53.93 27.21 10.82
N ASP A 82 -54.06 27.14 12.16
CA ASP A 82 -54.61 25.96 12.84
C ASP A 82 -56.09 25.71 12.50
N GLY A 83 -56.80 26.76 12.06
CA GLY A 83 -58.19 26.67 11.62
C GLY A 83 -58.38 26.25 10.15
N ILE A 84 -57.34 25.81 9.43
CA ILE A 84 -57.40 25.34 8.04
C ILE A 84 -57.50 23.81 8.02
N ASP A 85 -58.56 23.26 7.42
CA ASP A 85 -58.75 21.81 7.28
C ASP A 85 -58.16 21.29 5.95
N LEU A 86 -57.04 20.57 6.05
CA LEU A 86 -56.36 19.95 4.91
C LEU A 86 -57.22 18.89 4.19
N GLN A 87 -58.10 18.16 4.89
CA GLN A 87 -58.92 17.13 4.25
C GLN A 87 -60.05 17.73 3.40
N ALA A 88 -60.64 18.83 3.86
CA ALA A 88 -61.64 19.59 3.12
C ALA A 88 -61.04 20.21 1.85
N ALA A 89 -59.78 20.68 1.91
CA ALA A 89 -59.05 21.18 0.76
C ALA A 89 -58.72 20.06 -0.25
N ILE A 90 -58.18 18.91 0.18
CA ILE A 90 -57.84 17.79 -0.71
C ILE A 90 -59.07 17.23 -1.44
N GLN A 91 -60.22 17.11 -0.77
CA GLN A 91 -61.45 16.60 -1.40
C GLN A 91 -61.98 17.51 -2.52
N ARG A 92 -61.73 18.82 -2.46
CA ARG A 92 -62.10 19.77 -3.52
C ARG A 92 -61.11 19.79 -4.68
N LEU A 93 -59.90 19.29 -4.46
CA LEU A 93 -58.80 19.27 -5.43
C LEU A 93 -58.76 18.00 -6.29
N GLN A 94 -59.47 16.93 -5.92
CA GLN A 94 -59.59 15.76 -6.78
C GLN A 94 -60.44 16.10 -8.02
N PRO A 95 -59.92 15.91 -9.24
CA PRO A 95 -60.77 15.96 -10.41
C PRO A 95 -61.80 14.83 -10.29
N THR A 96 -63.09 15.17 -10.32
CA THR A 96 -64.17 14.19 -10.47
C THR A 96 -64.00 13.45 -11.80
N PHE A 97 -63.24 12.36 -11.80
CA PHE A 97 -63.20 11.39 -12.90
C PHE A 97 -64.48 10.55 -12.87
N SER A 98 -65.61 11.18 -13.21
CA SER A 98 -66.79 10.45 -13.65
C SER A 98 -67.59 11.31 -14.62
N GLU A 99 -67.35 11.15 -15.93
CA GLU A 99 -68.42 11.03 -16.93
C GLU A 99 -67.86 10.74 -18.33
N LYS A 100 -68.56 9.84 -19.04
CA LYS A 100 -68.32 9.46 -20.45
C LYS A 100 -68.44 10.70 -21.38
N PRO A 101 -67.82 10.70 -22.59
CA PRO A 101 -67.74 11.89 -23.42
C PRO A 101 -69.08 12.17 -24.11
N ALA A 102 -69.79 13.23 -23.71
CA ALA A 102 -70.95 13.74 -24.43
C ALA A 102 -70.72 15.18 -24.93
N SER A 103 -70.63 15.29 -26.25
CA SER A 103 -70.86 16.44 -27.13
C SER A 103 -70.19 17.80 -26.85
N ARG A 104 -69.42 18.23 -27.85
CA ARG A 104 -68.82 19.55 -28.04
C ARG A 104 -69.87 20.68 -28.08
N ARG A 105 -70.03 21.41 -26.96
CA ARG A 105 -70.36 22.86 -26.94
C ARG A 105 -70.32 23.37 -25.49
N ASN A 106 -69.11 23.68 -25.00
CA ASN A 106 -68.79 24.60 -23.89
C ASN A 106 -67.32 24.36 -23.50
N ARG A 107 -66.37 24.98 -24.22
CA ARG A 107 -64.92 24.82 -23.96
C ARG A 107 -64.30 25.97 -23.17
N SER A 108 -64.91 27.16 -23.11
CA SER A 108 -64.31 28.33 -22.43
C SER A 108 -64.63 28.47 -20.94
N ARG A 109 -65.71 27.87 -20.44
CA ARG A 109 -66.08 27.92 -19.01
C ARG A 109 -65.42 26.84 -18.16
N THR A 110 -65.03 25.71 -18.77
CA THR A 110 -64.43 24.59 -18.04
C THR A 110 -62.94 24.81 -17.80
N GLU A 111 -62.24 25.49 -18.72
CA GLU A 111 -60.82 25.84 -18.56
C GLU A 111 -60.59 26.89 -17.46
N SER A 112 -61.50 27.86 -17.30
CA SER A 112 -61.39 28.89 -16.25
C SER A 112 -61.68 28.34 -14.84
N ILE A 113 -62.60 27.37 -14.71
CA ILE A 113 -62.90 26.74 -13.42
C ILE A 113 -61.73 25.85 -12.97
N HIS A 114 -61.05 25.18 -13.91
CA HIS A 114 -59.86 24.39 -13.60
C HIS A 114 -58.67 25.26 -13.14
N GLN A 115 -58.43 26.41 -13.78
CA GLN A 115 -57.38 27.36 -13.34
C GLN A 115 -57.66 27.95 -11.94
N VAL A 116 -58.91 28.33 -11.65
CA VAL A 116 -59.29 28.90 -10.35
C VAL A 116 -59.13 27.88 -9.21
N SER A 117 -59.45 26.60 -9.46
CA SER A 117 -59.26 25.53 -8.47
C SER A 117 -57.79 25.23 -8.16
N GLN A 118 -56.90 25.44 -9.14
CA GLN A 118 -55.45 25.21 -8.97
C GLN A 118 -54.76 26.33 -8.20
N HIS A 119 -55.16 27.59 -8.42
CA HIS A 119 -54.62 28.73 -7.67
C HIS A 119 -55.03 28.68 -6.18
N ALA A 120 -56.28 28.29 -5.91
CA ALA A 120 -56.76 28.01 -4.56
C ALA A 120 -55.96 26.88 -3.88
N ALA A 121 -55.64 25.81 -4.62
CA ALA A 121 -54.79 24.72 -4.14
C ALA A 121 -53.41 25.20 -3.71
N SER A 122 -52.78 26.02 -4.56
CA SER A 122 -51.45 26.58 -4.36
C SER A 122 -51.37 27.43 -3.09
N LEU A 123 -52.37 28.30 -2.87
CA LEU A 123 -52.46 29.14 -1.68
C LEU A 123 -52.68 28.34 -0.39
N VAL A 124 -53.52 27.30 -0.44
CA VAL A 124 -53.77 26.45 0.75
C VAL A 124 -52.54 25.60 1.08
N LEU A 125 -51.83 25.05 0.09
CA LEU A 125 -50.58 24.31 0.31
C LEU A 125 -49.46 25.23 0.84
N GLU A 126 -49.35 26.45 0.32
CA GLU A 126 -48.43 27.48 0.84
C GLU A 126 -48.76 27.83 2.31
N ALA A 127 -50.03 27.96 2.67
CA ALA A 127 -50.44 28.25 4.04
C ALA A 127 -50.09 27.12 5.02
N ILE A 128 -50.24 25.86 4.62
CA ILE A 128 -49.89 24.71 5.46
C ILE A 128 -48.37 24.55 5.57
N TYR A 129 -47.63 24.87 4.50
CA TYR A 129 -46.17 25.00 4.59
C TYR A 129 -45.76 26.10 5.60
N LEU A 130 -46.38 27.28 5.54
CA LEU A 130 -46.11 28.37 6.50
C LEU A 130 -46.55 28.02 7.93
N LYS A 131 -47.59 27.19 8.11
CA LYS A 131 -47.97 26.59 9.40
C LYS A 131 -46.83 25.75 9.96
N SER A 132 -46.25 24.86 9.14
CA SER A 132 -45.07 24.06 9.52
C SER A 132 -43.87 24.94 9.91
N MET A 133 -43.59 26.01 9.14
CA MET A 133 -42.49 26.93 9.47
C MET A 133 -42.74 27.71 10.78
N SER A 134 -44.00 28.05 11.05
CA SER A 134 -44.39 28.69 12.32
C SER A 134 -44.19 27.74 13.50
N LEU A 135 -44.59 26.48 13.37
CA LEU A 135 -44.36 25.43 14.36
C LEU A 135 -42.86 25.16 14.60
N GLN A 136 -42.04 25.20 13.55
CA GLN A 136 -40.58 25.11 13.66
C GLN A 136 -40.01 26.25 14.51
N ARG A 137 -40.42 27.50 14.24
CA ARG A 137 -39.99 28.68 15.02
C ARG A 137 -40.45 28.64 16.48
N LEU A 138 -41.57 27.98 16.76
CA LEU A 138 -42.07 27.73 18.13
C LEU A 138 -41.40 26.53 18.84
N GLY A 139 -40.45 25.85 18.18
CA GLY A 139 -39.70 24.72 18.76
C GLY A 139 -40.43 23.38 18.71
N LYS A 140 -41.59 23.29 18.04
CA LYS A 140 -42.39 22.06 17.89
C LYS A 140 -42.04 21.31 16.60
N ALA A 141 -40.82 20.76 16.54
CA ALA A 141 -40.28 20.16 15.32
C ALA A 141 -41.04 18.91 14.82
N THR A 142 -41.61 18.09 15.72
CA THR A 142 -42.36 16.89 15.35
C THR A 142 -43.69 17.20 14.66
N GLU A 143 -44.43 18.17 15.19
CA GLU A 143 -45.69 18.65 14.61
C GLU A 143 -45.41 19.32 13.26
N ALA A 144 -44.38 20.18 13.18
CA ALA A 144 -43.95 20.80 11.93
C ALA A 144 -43.65 19.77 10.83
N ALA A 145 -42.89 18.72 11.16
CA ALA A 145 -42.52 17.68 10.20
C ALA A 145 -43.75 16.89 9.69
N GLN A 146 -44.74 16.64 10.55
CA GLN A 146 -45.99 15.96 10.18
C GLN A 146 -46.85 16.80 9.24
N GLU A 147 -46.99 18.11 9.51
CA GLU A 147 -47.71 19.03 8.64
C GLU A 147 -47.03 19.13 7.27
N CYS A 148 -45.70 19.25 7.24
CA CYS A 148 -44.93 19.30 6.00
C CYS A 148 -45.03 17.99 5.19
N ARG A 149 -44.99 16.82 5.86
CA ARG A 149 -45.25 15.53 5.21
C ARG A 149 -46.65 15.46 4.61
N SER A 150 -47.65 15.95 5.34
CA SER A 150 -49.05 15.92 4.89
C SER A 150 -49.27 16.77 3.63
N VAL A 151 -48.54 17.89 3.49
CA VAL A 151 -48.50 18.69 2.26
C VAL A 151 -47.97 17.87 1.09
N LEU A 152 -46.85 17.16 1.25
CA LEU A 152 -46.26 16.36 0.18
C LEU A 152 -47.14 15.16 -0.20
N ASP A 153 -47.71 14.45 0.79
CA ASP A 153 -48.64 13.34 0.56
C ASP A 153 -49.92 13.81 -0.18
N ALA A 154 -50.36 15.06 0.09
CA ALA A 154 -51.49 15.67 -0.63
C ALA A 154 -51.14 15.95 -2.08
N VAL A 155 -49.96 16.51 -2.36
CA VAL A 155 -49.47 16.79 -3.71
C VAL A 155 -49.35 15.50 -4.53
N GLU A 156 -48.84 14.41 -3.95
CA GLU A 156 -48.73 13.11 -4.63
C GLU A 156 -50.09 12.48 -4.97
N LYS A 157 -51.08 12.63 -4.08
CA LYS A 157 -52.46 12.18 -4.36
C LYS A 157 -53.11 12.97 -5.49
N ILE A 158 -52.78 14.24 -5.64
CA ILE A 158 -53.32 15.14 -6.67
C ILE A 158 -52.62 14.89 -8.02
N PHE A 159 -51.30 14.68 -8.02
CA PHE A 159 -50.48 14.54 -9.22
C PHE A 159 -49.84 13.15 -9.33
N GLN A 160 -50.64 12.12 -9.61
CA GLN A 160 -50.18 10.72 -9.70
C GLN A 160 -49.17 10.44 -10.83
N HIS A 161 -49.03 11.34 -11.83
CA HIS A 161 -48.15 11.15 -13.00
C HIS A 161 -47.12 12.29 -13.15
N GLY A 162 -46.83 13.01 -12.05
CA GLY A 162 -45.94 14.17 -12.04
C GLY A 162 -46.65 15.49 -12.37
N ILE A 163 -46.03 16.61 -11.95
CA ILE A 163 -46.56 17.98 -12.18
C ILE A 163 -46.34 18.34 -13.66
N PRO A 164 -47.38 18.61 -14.48
CA PRO A 164 -47.20 18.92 -15.91
C PRO A 164 -46.49 20.26 -16.15
N ASP A 165 -45.43 20.26 -16.97
CA ASP A 165 -44.61 21.43 -17.33
C ASP A 165 -45.37 22.63 -17.94
N VAL A 166 -46.60 22.43 -18.41
CA VAL A 166 -47.37 23.45 -19.15
C VAL A 166 -48.27 24.29 -18.23
N LEU A 167 -48.45 23.89 -16.97
CA LEU A 167 -49.41 24.51 -16.03
C LEU A 167 -48.87 24.70 -14.60
N ALA A 168 -47.56 24.52 -14.39
CA ALA A 168 -46.96 24.79 -13.08
C ALA A 168 -46.96 26.30 -12.83
N GLU A 169 -47.87 26.78 -11.98
CA GLU A 169 -47.66 28.06 -11.32
C GLU A 169 -46.30 28.01 -10.62
N GLN A 170 -45.34 28.86 -11.02
CA GLN A 170 -43.97 28.90 -10.46
C GLN A 170 -43.95 28.84 -8.93
N LYS A 171 -44.97 29.41 -8.27
CA LYS A 171 -45.14 29.45 -6.82
C LYS A 171 -45.45 28.09 -6.18
N LEU A 172 -46.23 27.22 -6.85
CA LEU A 172 -46.54 25.88 -6.33
C LEU A 172 -45.28 25.01 -6.37
N GLN A 173 -44.56 25.03 -7.49
CA GLN A 173 -43.31 24.28 -7.65
C GLN A 173 -42.24 24.79 -6.66
N GLU A 174 -42.14 26.10 -6.45
CA GLU A 174 -41.25 26.69 -5.45
C GLU A 174 -41.62 26.26 -4.02
N THR A 175 -42.91 26.22 -3.69
CA THR A 175 -43.39 25.78 -2.37
C THR A 175 -43.12 24.30 -2.13
N VAL A 176 -43.35 23.45 -3.14
CA VAL A 176 -43.01 22.02 -3.07
C VAL A 176 -41.50 21.84 -2.93
N SER A 177 -40.67 22.50 -3.75
CA SER A 177 -39.21 22.45 -3.63
C SER A 177 -38.72 22.85 -2.23
N LYS A 178 -39.27 23.93 -1.65
CA LYS A 178 -38.96 24.36 -0.28
C LYS A 178 -39.42 23.35 0.77
N ALA A 179 -40.63 22.81 0.64
CA ALA A 179 -41.17 21.82 1.57
C ALA A 179 -40.33 20.53 1.58
N VAL A 180 -39.95 20.03 0.41
CA VAL A 180 -39.11 18.84 0.25
C VAL A 180 -37.72 19.04 0.85
N GLU A 181 -37.15 20.24 0.70
CA GLU A 181 -35.83 20.59 1.23
C GLU A 181 -35.84 20.70 2.77
N VAL A 182 -36.94 21.19 3.36
CA VAL A 182 -37.06 21.45 4.81
C VAL A 182 -37.48 20.20 5.59
N LEU A 183 -38.30 19.31 5.03
CA LEU A 183 -38.85 18.15 5.73
C LEU A 183 -37.79 17.26 6.41
N PRO A 184 -36.68 16.87 5.76
CA PRO A 184 -35.67 16.04 6.41
C PRO A 184 -34.94 16.78 7.56
N GLU A 185 -34.79 18.10 7.46
CA GLU A 185 -34.19 18.92 8.51
C GLU A 185 -35.09 19.04 9.74
N LEU A 186 -36.41 19.12 9.55
CA LEU A 186 -37.37 19.07 10.65
C LEU A 186 -37.30 17.73 11.40
N TRP A 187 -37.19 16.61 10.68
CA TRP A 187 -37.02 15.30 11.31
C TRP A 187 -35.70 15.16 12.07
N LYS A 188 -34.61 15.79 11.57
CA LYS A 188 -33.33 15.86 12.27
C LYS A 188 -33.45 16.67 13.56
N GLN A 189 -34.11 17.83 13.53
CA GLN A 189 -34.38 18.66 14.72
C GLN A 189 -35.25 17.93 15.74
N ALA A 190 -36.18 17.08 15.28
CA ALA A 190 -37.01 16.23 16.12
C ALA A 190 -36.29 14.98 16.66
N GLY A 191 -35.04 14.72 16.29
CA GLY A 191 -34.28 13.52 16.70
C GLY A 191 -34.72 12.21 16.03
N ARG A 192 -35.59 12.26 15.00
CA ARG A 192 -36.10 11.07 14.29
C ARG A 192 -35.31 10.79 13.01
N HIS A 193 -34.09 10.31 13.18
CA HIS A 193 -33.15 10.12 12.08
C HIS A 193 -33.59 9.13 10.98
N GLN A 194 -34.31 8.05 11.35
CA GLN A 194 -34.79 7.07 10.37
C GLN A 194 -35.85 7.66 9.42
N GLU A 195 -36.69 8.56 9.92
CA GLU A 195 -37.68 9.26 9.09
C GLU A 195 -37.03 10.32 8.22
N ALA A 196 -35.99 11.01 8.72
CA ALA A 196 -35.19 11.90 7.90
C ALA A 196 -34.56 11.16 6.70
N LEU A 197 -34.00 9.96 6.92
CA LEU A 197 -33.45 9.11 5.83
C LEU A 197 -34.54 8.72 4.82
N ALA A 198 -35.71 8.32 5.31
CA ALA A 198 -36.84 7.97 4.44
C ALA A 198 -37.30 9.18 3.62
N SER A 199 -37.39 10.37 4.21
CA SER A 199 -37.74 11.61 3.52
C SER A 199 -36.71 11.98 2.45
N TYR A 200 -35.41 11.85 2.73
CA TYR A 200 -34.35 12.09 1.74
C TYR A 200 -34.45 11.11 0.56
N ARG A 201 -34.65 9.82 0.82
CA ARG A 201 -34.81 8.81 -0.24
C ARG A 201 -36.08 9.04 -1.04
N HIS A 202 -37.17 9.40 -0.39
CA HIS A 202 -38.44 9.73 -1.03
C HIS A 202 -38.29 10.93 -1.98
N ALA A 203 -37.66 12.00 -1.51
CA ALA A 203 -37.40 13.19 -2.32
C ALA A 203 -36.62 12.92 -3.62
N LEU A 204 -35.72 11.92 -3.61
CA LEU A 204 -34.91 11.57 -4.77
C LEU A 204 -35.56 10.54 -5.70
N LEU A 205 -36.54 9.77 -5.21
CA LEU A 205 -37.23 8.72 -5.96
C LEU A 205 -38.59 9.19 -6.53
N SER A 206 -39.24 10.16 -5.90
CA SER A 206 -40.54 10.69 -6.32
C SER A 206 -40.44 11.57 -7.57
N GLN A 207 -41.44 11.50 -8.45
CA GLN A 207 -41.51 12.24 -9.72
C GLN A 207 -42.09 13.66 -9.53
N TRP A 208 -41.42 14.50 -8.75
CA TRP A 208 -41.90 15.86 -8.42
C TRP A 208 -41.43 16.97 -9.37
N ASN A 209 -40.73 16.63 -10.46
CA ASN A 209 -40.14 17.60 -11.41
C ASN A 209 -39.38 18.73 -10.69
N LEU A 210 -38.56 18.35 -9.71
CA LEU A 210 -37.74 19.29 -8.92
C LEU A 210 -36.66 19.93 -9.80
N ASP A 211 -36.34 21.19 -9.52
CA ASP A 211 -35.23 21.88 -10.17
C ASP A 211 -33.91 21.12 -9.97
N GLU A 212 -33.05 21.11 -10.99
CA GLU A 212 -31.78 20.39 -10.93
C GLU A 212 -30.88 20.88 -9.78
N GLU A 213 -30.98 22.17 -9.43
CA GLU A 213 -30.28 22.79 -8.30
C GLU A 213 -30.86 22.36 -6.93
N CYS A 214 -32.19 22.32 -6.79
CA CYS A 214 -32.84 21.81 -5.59
C CYS A 214 -32.48 20.34 -5.33
N CYS A 215 -32.52 19.51 -6.39
CA CYS A 215 -32.04 18.14 -6.33
C CYS A 215 -30.59 18.06 -5.88
N ALA A 216 -29.72 18.96 -6.36
CA ALA A 216 -28.32 18.96 -5.97
C ALA A 216 -28.12 19.30 -4.48
N ARG A 217 -28.86 20.29 -3.96
CA ARG A 217 -28.85 20.63 -2.52
C ARG A 217 -29.32 19.46 -1.67
N ILE A 218 -30.40 18.78 -2.07
CA ILE A 218 -30.91 17.59 -1.37
C ILE A 218 -29.89 16.45 -1.38
N GLN A 219 -29.32 16.14 -2.55
CA GLN A 219 -28.28 15.10 -2.69
C GLN A 219 -27.06 15.39 -1.81
N LYS A 220 -26.60 16.65 -1.78
CA LYS A 220 -25.48 17.08 -0.94
C LYS A 220 -25.82 16.91 0.54
N ARG A 221 -26.95 17.46 1.00
CA ARG A 221 -27.36 17.36 2.41
C ARG A 221 -27.56 15.91 2.86
N PHE A 222 -28.10 15.08 1.97
CA PHE A 222 -28.26 13.66 2.25
C PHE A 222 -26.91 12.95 2.39
N ALA A 223 -25.96 13.19 1.48
CA ALA A 223 -24.61 12.64 1.58
C ALA A 223 -23.89 13.09 2.87
N VAL A 224 -23.98 14.37 3.23
CA VAL A 224 -23.43 14.91 4.49
C VAL A 224 -24.06 14.22 5.69
N PHE A 225 -25.37 14.02 5.69
CA PHE A 225 -26.07 13.34 6.78
C PHE A 225 -25.64 11.87 6.91
N LEU A 226 -25.44 11.16 5.80
CA LEU A 226 -24.95 9.78 5.79
C LEU A 226 -23.50 9.66 6.31
N LEU A 227 -22.63 10.65 6.00
CA LEU A 227 -21.23 10.63 6.38
C LEU A 227 -20.98 11.04 7.84
N TYR A 228 -21.66 12.09 8.32
CA TYR A 228 -21.39 12.66 9.64
C TYR A 228 -22.50 12.42 10.68
N GLY A 229 -23.66 11.91 10.27
CA GLY A 229 -24.82 11.72 11.15
C GLY A 229 -24.71 10.56 12.13
N GLY A 230 -23.76 9.62 11.94
CA GLY A 230 -23.53 8.50 12.87
C GLY A 230 -24.65 7.46 12.95
N VAL A 231 -25.62 7.48 12.01
CA VAL A 231 -26.80 6.60 12.01
C VAL A 231 -26.62 5.53 10.95
N GLU A 232 -26.63 4.24 11.31
CA GLU A 232 -26.66 3.15 10.32
C GLU A 232 -27.99 3.16 9.56
N ALA A 233 -27.95 3.48 8.27
CA ALA A 233 -29.11 3.43 7.41
C ALA A 233 -29.37 1.98 7.01
N SER A 234 -30.63 1.55 7.14
CA SER A 234 -31.10 0.31 6.53
C SER A 234 -31.03 0.42 4.99
N SER A 235 -30.82 -0.69 4.29
CA SER A 235 -30.81 -0.73 2.83
C SER A 235 -32.10 -0.11 2.25
N PRO A 236 -32.04 0.63 1.11
CA PRO A 236 -33.23 1.18 0.47
C PRO A 236 -34.30 0.10 0.22
N SER A 237 -35.58 0.43 0.44
CA SER A 237 -36.70 -0.51 0.35
C SER A 237 -36.82 -1.13 -1.05
N LEU A 238 -36.99 -2.45 -1.10
CA LEU A 238 -37.13 -3.27 -2.33
C LEU A 238 -38.27 -2.87 -3.28
N ALA A 239 -39.19 -2.01 -2.85
CA ALA A 239 -40.42 -1.70 -3.57
C ALA A 239 -40.26 -0.77 -4.79
N ALA A 240 -39.15 -0.03 -4.90
CA ALA A 240 -38.90 0.94 -5.98
C ALA A 240 -37.86 0.44 -7.03
N GLN A 241 -37.66 -0.88 -7.12
CA GLN A 241 -36.56 -1.45 -7.90
C GLN A 241 -36.91 -1.70 -9.36
N VAL A 242 -36.12 -1.12 -10.25
CA VAL A 242 -35.94 -1.62 -11.63
C VAL A 242 -34.89 -2.72 -11.58
N GLU A 243 -35.19 -3.88 -12.17
CA GLU A 243 -34.27 -5.03 -12.27
C GLU A 243 -32.89 -4.60 -12.80
N GLY A 244 -31.82 -4.86 -12.03
CA GLY A 244 -30.44 -4.57 -12.41
C GLY A 244 -29.83 -3.27 -11.87
N SER A 245 -30.54 -2.51 -11.02
CA SER A 245 -30.00 -1.31 -10.37
C SER A 245 -29.03 -1.62 -9.21
N PHE A 246 -27.95 -0.83 -9.07
CA PHE A 246 -27.01 -0.96 -7.96
C PHE A 246 -27.65 -0.48 -6.65
N ILE A 247 -27.63 -1.33 -5.62
CA ILE A 247 -28.19 -1.03 -4.30
C ILE A 247 -27.03 -0.80 -3.34
N PRO A 248 -26.85 0.43 -2.81
CA PRO A 248 -25.89 0.68 -1.76
C PRO A 248 -26.19 -0.16 -0.52
N LYS A 249 -25.16 -0.83 0.01
CA LYS A 249 -25.26 -1.69 1.21
C LYS A 249 -24.84 -0.97 2.49
N SER A 250 -24.09 0.11 2.35
CA SER A 250 -23.65 0.93 3.46
C SER A 250 -23.97 2.40 3.21
N ASN A 251 -24.08 3.18 4.29
CA ASN A 251 -24.22 4.64 4.23
C ASN A 251 -23.13 5.28 3.39
N LEU A 252 -21.92 4.72 3.48
CA LEU A 252 -20.76 5.27 2.83
C LEU A 252 -20.78 5.00 1.32
N GLU A 253 -21.24 3.82 0.89
CA GLU A 253 -21.52 3.54 -0.52
C GLU A 253 -22.62 4.45 -1.09
N GLU A 254 -23.69 4.69 -0.33
CA GLU A 254 -24.79 5.57 -0.74
C GLU A 254 -24.32 7.03 -0.83
N ALA A 255 -23.54 7.50 0.14
CA ALA A 255 -22.94 8.83 0.13
C ALA A 255 -21.99 9.02 -1.07
N ILE A 256 -21.09 8.07 -1.33
CA ILE A 256 -20.18 8.13 -2.48
C ILE A 256 -20.98 8.18 -3.78
N LEU A 257 -21.99 7.33 -3.94
CA LEU A 257 -22.83 7.32 -5.14
C LEU A 257 -23.49 8.69 -5.39
N LEU A 258 -24.08 9.29 -4.35
CA LEU A 258 -24.71 10.61 -4.44
C LEU A 258 -23.72 11.70 -4.80
N LEU A 259 -22.55 11.73 -4.17
CA LEU A 259 -21.48 12.70 -4.45
C LEU A 259 -20.92 12.52 -5.87
N MET A 260 -20.80 11.29 -6.36
CA MET A 260 -20.39 11.01 -7.74
C MET A 260 -21.44 11.45 -8.78
N ILE A 261 -22.73 11.30 -8.46
CA ILE A 261 -23.82 11.80 -9.33
C ILE A 261 -23.76 13.34 -9.39
N LEU A 262 -23.52 14.01 -8.27
CA LEU A 262 -23.34 15.46 -8.21
C LEU A 262 -22.15 15.92 -9.05
N LEU A 263 -20.98 15.30 -8.86
CA LEU A 263 -19.79 15.60 -9.68
C LEU A 263 -20.08 15.43 -11.17
N ARG A 264 -20.80 14.36 -11.56
CA ARG A 264 -21.19 14.14 -12.96
C ARG A 264 -22.12 15.23 -13.49
N LYS A 265 -23.07 15.71 -12.70
CA LYS A 265 -23.95 16.83 -13.08
C LYS A 265 -23.14 18.11 -13.31
N TRP A 266 -22.08 18.34 -12.55
CA TRP A 266 -21.18 19.48 -12.75
C TRP A 266 -20.34 19.38 -14.00
N TYR A 267 -19.76 18.21 -14.29
CA TYR A 267 -19.03 18.02 -15.54
C TYR A 267 -19.92 18.23 -16.78
N LEU A 268 -21.24 18.05 -16.65
CA LEU A 268 -22.22 18.32 -17.69
C LEU A 268 -22.72 19.78 -17.72
N GLY A 269 -22.27 20.64 -16.79
CA GLY A 269 -22.64 22.07 -16.74
C GLY A 269 -24.07 22.34 -16.26
N LYS A 270 -24.71 21.38 -15.58
CA LYS A 270 -26.11 21.45 -15.17
C LYS A 270 -26.36 22.23 -13.87
N THR A 271 -25.34 22.35 -13.03
CA THR A 271 -25.44 22.90 -11.66
C THR A 271 -24.17 23.68 -11.33
N GLU A 272 -24.28 24.63 -10.41
CA GLU A 272 -23.12 25.44 -9.97
C GLU A 272 -22.12 24.59 -9.17
N TRP A 273 -20.83 24.92 -9.30
CA TRP A 273 -19.75 24.22 -8.62
C TRP A 273 -19.73 24.58 -7.14
N ASP A 274 -19.73 23.55 -6.29
CA ASP A 274 -19.58 23.69 -4.84
C ASP A 274 -18.33 22.92 -4.36
N PRO A 275 -17.27 23.61 -3.88
CA PRO A 275 -16.05 22.98 -3.41
C PRO A 275 -16.27 21.91 -2.32
N SER A 276 -17.28 22.08 -1.47
CA SER A 276 -17.51 21.22 -0.31
C SER A 276 -17.89 19.78 -0.67
N VAL A 277 -18.49 19.52 -1.84
CA VAL A 277 -18.80 18.15 -2.30
C VAL A 277 -17.51 17.37 -2.54
N MET A 278 -16.46 18.03 -3.06
CA MET A 278 -15.17 17.36 -3.23
C MET A 278 -14.49 17.11 -1.89
N GLU A 279 -14.64 18.00 -0.90
CA GLU A 279 -14.14 17.78 0.45
C GLU A 279 -14.83 16.57 1.11
N HIS A 280 -16.15 16.48 1.01
CA HIS A 280 -16.92 15.34 1.51
C HIS A 280 -16.57 14.04 0.79
N LEU A 281 -16.35 14.09 -0.54
CA LEU A 281 -15.90 12.92 -1.29
C LEU A 281 -14.48 12.50 -0.91
N THR A 282 -13.59 13.48 -0.69
CA THR A 282 -12.23 13.24 -0.20
C THR A 282 -12.27 12.52 1.13
N PHE A 283 -13.11 12.97 2.06
CA PHE A 283 -13.32 12.30 3.34
C PHE A 283 -13.82 10.86 3.16
N ALA A 284 -14.90 10.66 2.39
CA ALA A 284 -15.51 9.34 2.18
C ALA A 284 -14.56 8.32 1.50
N LEU A 285 -13.86 8.74 0.45
CA LEU A 285 -12.91 7.87 -0.26
C LEU A 285 -11.64 7.60 0.56
N SER A 286 -11.22 8.55 1.40
CA SER A 286 -10.09 8.35 2.32
C SER A 286 -10.42 7.31 3.39
N LEU A 287 -11.64 7.30 3.94
CA LEU A 287 -12.11 6.25 4.85
C LEU A 287 -12.15 4.87 4.19
N CYS A 288 -12.46 4.79 2.89
CA CYS A 288 -12.38 3.54 2.13
C CYS A 288 -10.96 3.07 1.80
N GLY A 289 -9.95 3.91 2.02
CA GLY A 289 -8.59 3.68 1.50
C GLY A 289 -8.50 3.72 -0.04
N GLN A 290 -9.49 4.28 -0.75
CA GLN A 290 -9.51 4.36 -2.21
C GLN A 290 -8.91 5.67 -2.74
N THR A 291 -7.68 5.97 -2.32
CA THR A 291 -7.01 7.24 -2.70
C THR A 291 -6.65 7.33 -4.19
N SER A 292 -6.57 6.21 -4.89
CA SER A 292 -6.30 6.17 -6.34
C SER A 292 -7.49 6.67 -7.17
N VAL A 293 -8.71 6.38 -6.74
CA VAL A 293 -9.95 6.87 -7.37
C VAL A 293 -10.10 8.36 -7.09
N LEU A 294 -9.82 8.78 -5.86
CA LEU A 294 -9.81 10.18 -5.48
C LEU A 294 -8.83 11.00 -6.33
N GLY A 295 -7.61 10.49 -6.55
CA GLY A 295 -6.62 11.13 -7.42
C GLY A 295 -7.15 11.34 -8.84
N ARG A 296 -7.85 10.36 -9.42
CA ARG A 296 -8.46 10.48 -10.75
C ARG A 296 -9.51 11.60 -10.79
N HIS A 297 -10.35 11.72 -9.76
CA HIS A 297 -11.32 12.80 -9.70
C HIS A 297 -10.66 14.17 -9.64
N PHE A 298 -9.59 14.35 -8.86
CA PHE A 298 -8.80 15.60 -8.86
C PHE A 298 -8.14 15.89 -10.23
N GLU A 299 -7.86 14.90 -11.07
CA GLU A 299 -7.38 15.09 -12.44
C GLU A 299 -8.50 15.51 -13.40
N GLU A 300 -9.70 14.96 -13.23
CA GLU A 300 -10.88 15.25 -14.04
C GLU A 300 -11.47 16.65 -13.78
N VAL A 301 -11.21 17.25 -12.60
CA VAL A 301 -11.66 18.62 -12.29
C VAL A 301 -11.06 19.64 -13.28
N MET A 302 -11.94 20.51 -13.81
CA MET A 302 -11.58 21.54 -14.78
C MET A 302 -10.47 22.47 -14.24
N PRO A 303 -9.50 22.88 -15.08
CA PRO A 303 -8.49 23.87 -14.69
C PRO A 303 -9.14 25.20 -14.27
N GLY A 304 -8.67 25.78 -13.16
CA GLY A 304 -9.15 27.09 -12.66
C GLY A 304 -10.11 27.02 -11.46
N ILE A 305 -10.65 25.85 -11.14
CA ILE A 305 -11.52 25.65 -9.97
C ILE A 305 -10.71 25.65 -8.66
N TYR A 306 -9.62 24.86 -8.64
CA TYR A 306 -8.69 24.84 -7.52
C TYR A 306 -7.48 25.71 -7.81
N PRO A 307 -6.94 26.42 -6.81
CA PRO A 307 -5.59 26.94 -6.85
C PRO A 307 -4.61 25.83 -7.25
N ARG A 308 -3.68 26.18 -8.15
CA ARG A 308 -2.70 25.23 -8.69
C ARG A 308 -1.92 24.50 -7.60
N CYS A 309 -1.54 25.22 -6.54
CA CYS A 309 -0.76 24.70 -5.42
C CYS A 309 -1.55 23.64 -4.64
N GLU A 310 -2.80 23.94 -4.27
CA GLU A 310 -3.68 23.01 -3.55
C GLU A 310 -3.96 21.74 -4.36
N ARG A 311 -4.18 21.89 -5.68
CA ARG A 311 -4.39 20.74 -6.57
C ARG A 311 -3.19 19.81 -6.55
N TRP A 312 -1.97 20.34 -6.63
CA TRP A 312 -0.76 19.52 -6.60
C TRP A 312 -0.53 18.84 -5.26
N TYR A 313 -0.78 19.55 -4.18
CA TYR A 313 -0.66 19.00 -2.84
C TYR A 313 -1.67 17.86 -2.60
N SER A 314 -2.95 18.08 -2.91
CA SER A 314 -4.00 17.06 -2.80
C SER A 314 -3.73 15.83 -3.68
N LEU A 315 -3.27 16.03 -4.93
CA LEU A 315 -2.85 14.92 -5.80
C LEU A 315 -1.64 14.18 -5.25
N ALA A 316 -0.65 14.88 -4.68
CA ALA A 316 0.50 14.25 -4.07
C ALA A 316 0.12 13.36 -2.87
N LEU A 317 -0.79 13.83 -2.02
CA LEU A 317 -1.33 13.04 -0.92
C LEU A 317 -2.08 11.79 -1.42
N CYS A 318 -2.94 11.95 -2.43
CA CYS A 318 -3.67 10.83 -3.03
C CYS A 318 -2.72 9.76 -3.61
N TYR A 319 -1.71 10.20 -4.36
CA TYR A 319 -0.73 9.30 -4.96
C TYR A 319 0.17 8.64 -3.93
N SER A 320 0.55 9.33 -2.86
CA SER A 320 1.29 8.71 -1.76
C SER A 320 0.45 7.67 -1.03
N GLY A 321 -0.84 7.96 -0.74
CA GLY A 321 -1.77 6.98 -0.18
C GLY A 321 -1.96 5.75 -1.08
N ALA A 322 -1.86 5.93 -2.40
CA ALA A 322 -1.94 4.83 -3.37
C ALA A 322 -0.61 4.07 -3.54
N GLY A 323 0.47 4.45 -2.83
CA GLY A 323 1.80 3.85 -2.94
C GLY A 323 2.60 4.27 -4.18
N GLN A 324 2.15 5.29 -4.93
CA GLN A 324 2.83 5.83 -6.11
C GLN A 324 3.82 6.94 -5.73
N ASN A 325 4.80 6.60 -4.90
CA ASN A 325 5.73 7.53 -4.28
C ASN A 325 6.52 8.41 -5.26
N ARG A 326 6.88 7.89 -6.44
CA ARG A 326 7.60 8.67 -7.46
C ARG A 326 6.74 9.79 -8.07
N SER A 327 5.47 9.51 -8.34
CA SER A 327 4.52 10.50 -8.88
C SER A 327 4.22 11.57 -7.83
N ALA A 328 3.99 11.15 -6.58
CA ALA A 328 3.78 12.05 -5.45
C ALA A 328 4.97 12.98 -5.22
N LEU A 329 6.20 12.46 -5.20
CA LEU A 329 7.41 13.28 -5.03
C LEU A 329 7.58 14.30 -6.16
N ASN A 330 7.30 13.93 -7.41
CA ASN A 330 7.38 14.86 -8.53
C ASN A 330 6.37 16.02 -8.42
N LEU A 331 5.20 15.78 -7.84
CA LEU A 331 4.22 16.84 -7.56
C LEU A 331 4.66 17.71 -6.38
N LEU A 332 5.19 17.11 -5.31
CA LEU A 332 5.74 17.85 -4.17
C LEU A 332 6.93 18.73 -4.58
N ARG A 333 7.81 18.27 -5.49
CA ARG A 333 8.88 19.09 -6.06
C ARG A 333 8.36 20.34 -6.78
N LYS A 334 7.20 20.24 -7.43
CA LYS A 334 6.57 21.38 -8.08
C LYS A 334 5.96 22.34 -7.05
N TYR A 335 5.27 21.80 -6.05
CA TYR A 335 4.65 22.57 -4.95
C TYR A 335 5.68 23.31 -4.09
N LEU A 336 6.79 22.65 -3.73
CA LEU A 336 7.86 23.19 -2.89
C LEU A 336 8.87 24.06 -3.67
N ASN A 337 8.54 24.42 -4.91
CA ASN A 337 9.36 25.30 -5.71
C ASN A 337 9.38 26.72 -5.12
N ARG A 338 10.43 27.49 -5.42
CA ARG A 338 10.67 28.82 -4.86
C ARG A 338 9.55 29.84 -5.12
N HIS A 339 8.76 29.63 -6.16
CA HIS A 339 7.71 30.55 -6.61
C HIS A 339 6.32 30.24 -6.04
N GLU A 340 6.16 29.13 -5.32
CA GLU A 340 4.89 28.73 -4.73
C GLU A 340 5.00 28.75 -3.21
N SER A 341 5.04 27.60 -2.54
CA SER A 341 5.08 27.47 -1.09
C SER A 341 6.33 26.72 -0.63
N PRO A 342 7.52 27.35 -0.66
CA PRO A 342 8.77 26.66 -0.34
C PRO A 342 8.93 26.32 1.14
N ASN A 343 8.16 26.95 2.04
CA ASN A 343 8.33 26.83 3.50
C ASN A 343 7.16 26.09 4.17
N ASP A 344 6.29 25.42 3.41
CA ASP A 344 5.25 24.59 4.02
C ASP A 344 5.87 23.35 4.69
N VAL A 345 5.83 23.34 6.02
CA VAL A 345 6.40 22.29 6.87
C VAL A 345 5.75 20.93 6.57
N MET A 346 4.44 20.86 6.32
CA MET A 346 3.74 19.59 6.09
C MET A 346 4.16 18.95 4.78
N ALA A 347 4.21 19.73 3.70
CA ALA A 347 4.69 19.24 2.41
C ALA A 347 6.17 18.85 2.45
N LEU A 348 7.01 19.60 3.18
CA LEU A 348 8.43 19.27 3.37
C LEU A 348 8.62 17.95 4.13
N LEU A 349 7.88 17.75 5.23
CA LEU A 349 7.92 16.50 5.99
C LEU A 349 7.41 15.32 5.16
N MET A 350 6.36 15.53 4.35
CA MET A 350 5.84 14.50 3.45
C MET A 350 6.85 14.11 2.36
N ALA A 351 7.54 15.10 1.79
CA ALA A 351 8.62 14.85 0.82
C ALA A 351 9.78 14.10 1.47
N ALA A 352 10.21 14.51 2.67
CA ALA A 352 11.25 13.83 3.43
C ALA A 352 10.87 12.37 3.75
N LYS A 353 9.63 12.12 4.16
CA LYS A 353 9.09 10.77 4.40
C LYS A 353 9.22 9.89 3.16
N ILE A 354 8.74 10.36 2.01
CA ILE A 354 8.81 9.60 0.75
C ILE A 354 10.26 9.31 0.35
N CYS A 355 11.15 10.30 0.50
CA CYS A 355 12.57 10.13 0.19
C CYS A 355 13.29 9.19 1.17
N SER A 356 12.84 9.09 2.42
CA SER A 356 13.47 8.23 3.45
C SER A 356 13.33 6.73 3.16
N GLU A 357 12.38 6.33 2.30
CA GLU A 357 12.17 4.94 1.91
C GLU A 357 13.22 4.44 0.90
N ASP A 358 13.74 5.33 0.03
CA ASP A 358 14.70 4.99 -1.03
C ASP A 358 16.08 5.56 -0.74
N CYS A 359 17.10 4.71 -0.76
CA CYS A 359 18.47 5.13 -0.52
C CYS A 359 18.95 6.18 -1.55
N LEU A 360 18.51 6.09 -2.82
CA LEU A 360 18.94 7.01 -3.87
C LEU A 360 18.38 8.44 -3.72
N LEU A 361 17.24 8.58 -3.04
CA LEU A 361 16.58 9.87 -2.79
C LEU A 361 16.90 10.42 -1.40
N ALA A 362 17.66 9.69 -0.59
CA ALA A 362 17.91 10.02 0.81
C ALA A 362 18.61 11.38 1.00
N SER A 363 19.50 11.77 0.08
CA SER A 363 20.18 13.08 0.13
C SER A 363 19.20 14.25 -0.07
N GLU A 364 18.29 14.14 -1.02
CA GLU A 364 17.21 15.13 -1.24
C GLU A 364 16.24 15.17 -0.05
N GLY A 365 15.92 13.99 0.51
CA GLY A 365 15.10 13.88 1.72
C GLY A 365 15.71 14.59 2.94
N ALA A 366 17.03 14.47 3.13
CA ALA A 366 17.74 15.17 4.19
C ALA A 366 17.67 16.70 4.03
N GLU A 367 17.72 17.21 2.80
CA GLU A 367 17.54 18.65 2.54
C GLU A 367 16.13 19.13 2.89
N TYR A 368 15.09 18.40 2.49
CA TYR A 368 13.71 18.73 2.86
C TYR A 368 13.50 18.67 4.37
N ALA A 369 14.07 17.68 5.06
CA ALA A 369 13.98 17.57 6.51
C ALA A 369 14.66 18.74 7.22
N ARG A 370 15.87 19.14 6.80
CA ARG A 370 16.56 20.33 7.34
C ARG A 370 15.75 21.61 7.12
N ARG A 371 15.14 21.77 5.94
CA ARG A 371 14.25 22.90 5.65
C ARG A 371 12.99 22.89 6.52
N ALA A 372 12.41 21.72 6.79
CA ALA A 372 11.26 21.59 7.68
C ALA A 372 11.61 22.02 9.11
N ILE A 373 12.75 21.54 9.63
CA ILE A 373 13.24 21.89 10.97
C ILE A 373 13.51 23.39 11.11
N ALA A 374 14.09 24.02 10.08
CA ALA A 374 14.40 25.45 10.09
C ALA A 374 13.14 26.34 10.04
N ASN A 375 12.06 25.85 9.42
CA ASN A 375 10.79 26.58 9.28
C ASN A 375 9.75 26.23 10.36
N ALA A 376 9.99 25.21 11.18
CA ALA A 376 9.10 24.84 12.28
C ALA A 376 9.04 25.98 13.32
N GLN A 377 7.82 26.36 13.73
CA GLN A 377 7.64 27.43 14.71
C GLN A 377 8.07 26.96 16.11
N ILE A 378 8.29 27.92 17.02
CA ILE A 378 8.76 27.65 18.39
C ILE A 378 7.77 26.77 19.19
N GLY A 379 6.50 26.68 18.79
CA GLY A 379 5.47 25.81 19.42
C GLY A 379 5.32 24.42 18.79
N ASP A 380 5.99 24.11 17.69
CA ASP A 380 5.81 22.87 16.91
C ASP A 380 6.83 21.80 17.29
N GLU A 381 7.01 21.52 18.59
CA GLU A 381 8.02 20.57 19.07
C GLU A 381 7.86 19.17 18.45
N HIS A 382 6.61 18.71 18.28
CA HIS A 382 6.33 17.43 17.63
C HIS A 382 6.72 17.43 16.15
N LEU A 383 6.40 18.47 15.37
CA LEU A 383 6.76 18.52 13.94
C LEU A 383 8.27 18.65 13.75
N LYS A 384 8.93 19.38 14.64
CA LYS A 384 10.39 19.46 14.69
C LYS A 384 11.00 18.09 15.01
N SER A 385 10.44 17.35 15.97
CA SER A 385 10.84 15.98 16.28
C SER A 385 10.65 15.05 15.07
N VAL A 386 9.50 15.12 14.39
CA VAL A 386 9.24 14.34 13.16
C VAL A 386 10.22 14.71 12.04
N GLY A 387 10.58 15.99 11.90
CA GLY A 387 11.60 16.45 10.96
C GLY A 387 12.98 15.91 11.27
N LEU A 388 13.40 15.95 12.54
CA LEU A 388 14.66 15.38 13.01
C LEU A 388 14.70 13.86 12.83
N ARG A 389 13.57 13.17 13.05
CA ARG A 389 13.42 11.74 12.77
C ARG A 389 13.71 11.45 11.30
N PHE A 390 13.00 12.10 10.38
CA PHE A 390 13.21 11.87 8.95
C PHE A 390 14.62 12.26 8.50
N LEU A 391 15.22 13.30 9.08
CA LEU A 391 16.62 13.63 8.85
C LEU A 391 17.53 12.46 9.24
N GLY A 392 17.37 11.91 10.44
CA GLY A 392 18.11 10.73 10.91
C GLY A 392 17.94 9.52 9.99
N THR A 393 16.69 9.18 9.63
CA THR A 393 16.38 8.07 8.70
C THR A 393 17.04 8.27 7.33
N CYS A 394 16.99 9.48 6.77
CA CYS A 394 17.62 9.82 5.50
C CYS A 394 19.14 9.72 5.57
N LEU A 395 19.78 10.30 6.60
CA LEU A 395 21.23 10.23 6.79
C LEU A 395 21.71 8.77 6.94
N ARG A 396 20.97 7.94 7.67
CA ARG A 396 21.24 6.48 7.75
C ARG A 396 21.24 5.83 6.38
N LYS A 397 20.22 6.10 5.55
CA LYS A 397 20.11 5.51 4.22
C LYS A 397 21.22 6.01 3.29
N GLN A 398 21.59 7.28 3.41
CA GLN A 398 22.73 7.86 2.69
C GLN A 398 24.06 7.18 3.09
N ALA A 399 24.25 6.88 4.38
CA ALA A 399 25.43 6.17 4.87
C ALA A 399 25.58 4.76 4.24
N LYS A 400 24.47 4.11 3.84
CA LYS A 400 24.53 2.81 3.15
C LYS A 400 25.07 2.89 1.73
N ILE A 401 24.95 4.03 1.05
CA ILE A 401 25.50 4.25 -0.31
C ILE A 401 26.89 4.91 -0.25
N ALA A 402 27.27 5.48 0.90
CA ALA A 402 28.54 6.19 1.06
C ALA A 402 29.73 5.34 0.59
N SER A 403 30.52 5.94 -0.30
CA SER A 403 31.65 5.30 -0.97
C SER A 403 32.87 5.17 -0.06
N SER A 404 33.01 6.06 0.93
CA SER A 404 34.11 6.05 1.89
C SER A 404 33.65 5.70 3.30
N ASP A 405 34.49 5.00 4.06
CA ASP A 405 34.21 4.66 5.46
C ASP A 405 34.16 5.90 6.35
N HIS A 406 34.94 6.93 6.03
CA HIS A 406 34.92 8.21 6.73
C HIS A 406 33.58 8.93 6.57
N GLU A 407 33.07 9.03 5.33
CA GLU A 407 31.75 9.61 5.07
C GLU A 407 30.64 8.80 5.73
N ARG A 408 30.72 7.46 5.69
CA ARG A 408 29.74 6.58 6.35
C ARG A 408 29.66 6.83 7.86
N THR A 409 30.80 6.86 8.54
CA THR A 409 30.86 7.09 9.99
C THR A 409 30.42 8.50 10.36
N HIS A 410 30.78 9.51 9.56
CA HIS A 410 30.30 10.88 9.74
C HIS A 410 28.77 10.96 9.64
N LEU A 411 28.18 10.40 8.56
CA LEU A 411 26.73 10.38 8.36
C LEU A 411 25.99 9.62 9.46
N GLN A 412 26.54 8.49 9.92
CA GLN A 412 25.99 7.72 11.05
C GLN A 412 26.02 8.51 12.36
N ALA A 413 27.07 9.28 12.62
CA ALA A 413 27.16 10.14 13.80
C ALA A 413 26.16 11.31 13.73
N GLU A 414 26.00 11.94 12.56
CA GLU A 414 25.02 13.00 12.33
C GLU A 414 23.57 12.46 12.46
N ALA A 415 23.32 11.24 11.98
CA ALA A 415 22.03 10.57 12.12
C ALA A 415 21.67 10.33 13.60
N LEU A 416 22.59 9.75 14.39
CA LEU A 416 22.36 9.55 15.83
C LEU A 416 22.11 10.87 16.56
N LYS A 417 22.93 11.89 16.29
CA LYS A 417 22.74 13.21 16.90
C LYS A 417 21.35 13.77 16.63
N SER A 418 20.89 13.67 15.38
CA SER A 418 19.55 14.14 14.99
C SER A 418 18.44 13.36 15.69
N LEU A 419 18.59 12.05 15.84
CA LEU A 419 17.61 11.21 16.54
C LEU A 419 17.62 11.44 18.05
N ASP A 420 18.78 11.59 18.68
CA ASP A 420 18.89 11.90 20.11
C ASP A 420 18.23 13.26 20.42
N GLU A 421 18.43 14.27 19.56
CA GLU A 421 17.73 15.56 19.65
C GLU A 421 16.20 15.38 19.52
N ALA A 422 15.73 14.44 18.71
CA ALA A 422 14.31 14.17 18.53
C ALA A 422 13.68 13.46 19.74
N VAL A 423 14.41 12.56 20.43
CA VAL A 423 13.93 11.90 21.67
C VAL A 423 13.67 12.93 22.76
N VAL A 424 14.54 13.92 22.88
CA VAL A 424 14.43 14.97 23.90
C VAL A 424 13.13 15.76 23.72
N LEU A 425 12.67 15.91 22.47
CA LEU A 425 11.43 16.60 22.15
C LEU A 425 10.19 15.70 22.23
N ASP A 426 10.30 14.44 21.81
CA ASP A 426 9.18 13.49 21.78
C ASP A 426 9.64 12.09 22.21
N CYS A 427 9.72 11.87 23.52
CA CYS A 427 10.26 10.66 24.11
C CYS A 427 9.33 9.44 24.03
N ASN A 428 8.03 9.65 23.77
CA ASN A 428 7.02 8.59 23.79
C ASN A 428 6.68 8.06 22.39
N ASN A 429 7.33 8.55 21.34
CA ASN A 429 7.04 8.16 19.97
C ASN A 429 7.67 6.78 19.65
N PRO A 430 6.87 5.71 19.44
CA PRO A 430 7.41 4.37 19.24
C PRO A 430 8.27 4.27 17.97
N ASP A 431 7.90 4.97 16.91
CA ASP A 431 8.67 4.93 15.66
C ASP A 431 10.09 5.49 15.84
N LEU A 432 10.24 6.48 16.72
CA LEU A 432 11.52 7.11 17.01
C LEU A 432 12.45 6.16 17.79
N ILE A 433 11.90 5.50 18.81
CA ILE A 433 12.57 4.44 19.58
C ILE A 433 13.05 3.32 18.64
N PHE A 434 12.21 2.94 17.68
CA PHE A 434 12.56 1.93 16.67
C PHE A 434 13.73 2.39 15.77
N ASP A 435 13.67 3.62 15.26
CA ASP A 435 14.72 4.15 14.38
C ASP A 435 16.06 4.27 15.11
N LEU A 436 16.07 4.64 16.39
CA LEU A 436 17.27 4.65 17.24
C LEU A 436 17.85 3.27 17.45
N SER A 437 17.00 2.30 17.81
CA SER A 437 17.42 0.90 17.95
C SER A 437 18.10 0.41 16.66
N LEU A 438 17.55 0.77 15.50
CA LEU A 438 18.12 0.42 14.20
C LEU A 438 19.46 1.12 13.93
N GLU A 439 19.63 2.41 14.27
CA GLU A 439 20.95 3.06 14.17
C GLU A 439 22.00 2.41 15.05
N TYR A 440 21.67 2.15 16.32
CA TYR A 440 22.60 1.48 17.24
C TYR A 440 22.97 0.08 16.75
N ALA A 441 22.02 -0.64 16.14
CA ALA A 441 22.27 -1.94 15.53
C ALA A 441 23.23 -1.84 14.32
N GLU A 442 23.05 -0.86 13.44
CA GLU A 442 23.91 -0.63 12.27
C GLU A 442 25.33 -0.20 12.69
N GLN A 443 25.47 0.56 13.77
CA GLN A 443 26.77 0.92 14.38
C GLN A 443 27.40 -0.21 15.20
N ARG A 444 26.75 -1.39 15.28
CA ARG A 444 27.16 -2.55 16.09
C ARG A 444 27.23 -2.29 17.59
N ASN A 445 26.58 -1.24 18.10
CA ASN A 445 26.35 -1.06 19.53
C ASN A 445 25.15 -1.91 19.95
N THR A 446 25.38 -3.20 20.12
CA THR A 446 24.33 -4.19 20.39
C THR A 446 23.63 -3.99 21.73
N ASN A 447 24.29 -3.40 22.73
CA ASN A 447 23.70 -3.15 24.04
C ASN A 447 22.67 -2.01 23.98
N GLY A 448 23.03 -0.89 23.34
CA GLY A 448 22.09 0.21 23.11
C GLY A 448 20.91 -0.23 22.25
N ALA A 449 21.20 -0.96 21.16
CA ALA A 449 20.16 -1.50 20.27
C ALA A 449 19.16 -2.40 21.02
N LEU A 450 19.65 -3.29 21.90
CA LEU A 450 18.82 -4.19 22.69
C LEU A 450 17.91 -3.43 23.65
N TRP A 451 18.43 -2.39 24.31
CA TRP A 451 17.64 -1.57 25.22
C TRP A 451 16.47 -0.91 24.50
N TYR A 452 16.73 -0.15 23.44
CA TYR A 452 15.68 0.49 22.64
C TYR A 452 14.73 -0.52 21.96
N ALA A 453 15.20 -1.71 21.60
CA ALA A 453 14.33 -2.75 21.02
C ALA A 453 13.30 -3.29 22.03
N LYS A 454 13.68 -3.37 23.31
CA LYS A 454 12.76 -3.76 24.40
C LYS A 454 11.76 -2.66 24.69
N GLU A 455 12.25 -1.43 24.87
CA GLU A 455 11.38 -0.25 25.06
C GLU A 455 10.37 -0.10 23.91
N PHE A 456 10.76 -0.39 22.67
CA PHE A 456 9.84 -0.39 21.53
C PHE A 456 8.72 -1.42 21.66
N ILE A 457 9.04 -2.64 22.09
CA ILE A 457 8.04 -3.70 22.27
C ILE A 457 7.11 -3.35 23.43
N ASP A 458 7.66 -2.82 24.52
CA ASP A 458 6.90 -2.39 25.69
C ASP A 458 5.95 -1.23 25.32
N ALA A 459 6.42 -0.24 24.54
CA ALA A 459 5.61 0.87 24.06
C ALA A 459 4.49 0.45 23.08
N THR A 460 4.71 -0.61 22.29
CA THR A 460 3.75 -1.10 21.30
C THR A 460 2.89 -2.26 21.79
N GLY A 461 3.14 -2.75 23.00
CA GLY A 461 2.52 -3.95 23.57
C GLY A 461 2.75 -5.20 22.71
N GLY A 462 3.80 -5.25 21.89
CA GLY A 462 4.09 -6.38 21.00
C GLY A 462 3.21 -6.49 19.74
N SER A 463 2.36 -5.51 19.43
CA SER A 463 1.44 -5.59 18.28
C SER A 463 2.15 -5.48 16.92
N ILE A 464 3.36 -4.91 16.87
CA ILE A 464 4.07 -4.58 15.62
C ILE A 464 5.15 -5.63 15.31
N SER A 465 4.97 -6.36 14.19
CA SER A 465 5.88 -7.43 13.75
C SER A 465 7.33 -6.98 13.49
N LYS A 466 7.53 -5.71 13.12
CA LYS A 466 8.86 -5.12 12.88
C LYS A 466 9.71 -5.06 14.15
N GLY A 467 9.10 -4.84 15.32
CA GLY A 467 9.79 -4.79 16.61
C GLY A 467 10.39 -6.14 16.98
N TRP A 468 9.58 -7.19 16.91
CA TRP A 468 10.01 -8.57 17.13
C TRP A 468 11.17 -8.98 16.21
N ARG A 469 11.10 -8.58 14.93
CA ARG A 469 12.16 -8.81 13.95
C ARG A 469 13.48 -8.19 14.38
N LEU A 470 13.43 -6.93 14.81
CA LEU A 470 14.62 -6.20 15.25
C LEU A 470 15.21 -6.83 16.52
N LEU A 471 14.37 -7.16 17.51
CA LEU A 471 14.81 -7.81 18.73
C LEU A 471 15.49 -9.17 18.46
N ALA A 472 14.89 -10.00 17.61
CA ALA A 472 15.47 -11.29 17.23
C ALA A 472 16.83 -11.12 16.53
N LEU A 473 16.97 -10.13 15.65
CA LEU A 473 18.24 -9.82 14.99
C LEU A 473 19.30 -9.34 15.98
N VAL A 474 18.96 -8.43 16.90
CA VAL A 474 19.91 -7.92 17.91
C VAL A 474 20.37 -9.04 18.86
N LEU A 475 19.46 -9.88 19.33
CA LEU A 475 19.80 -11.04 20.17
C LEU A 475 20.67 -12.06 19.41
N SER A 476 20.39 -12.28 18.12
CA SER A 476 21.23 -13.13 17.27
C SER A 476 22.64 -12.56 17.08
N ALA A 477 22.77 -11.24 16.97
CA ALA A 477 24.06 -10.55 16.87
C ALA A 477 24.88 -10.66 18.17
N GLN A 478 24.21 -10.75 19.33
CA GLN A 478 24.83 -11.05 20.63
C GLN A 478 25.14 -12.55 20.83
N GLN A 479 24.90 -13.41 19.84
CA GLN A 479 25.04 -14.88 19.92
C GLN A 479 24.10 -15.54 20.94
N ARG A 480 23.04 -14.86 21.39
CA ARG A 480 22.02 -15.38 22.31
C ARG A 480 20.92 -16.11 21.55
N TYR A 481 21.31 -17.16 20.82
CA TYR A 481 20.42 -17.79 19.84
C TYR A 481 19.17 -18.45 20.44
N LEU A 482 19.25 -18.99 21.66
CA LEU A 482 18.11 -19.60 22.35
C LEU A 482 17.01 -18.57 22.64
N GLU A 483 17.40 -17.41 23.15
CA GLU A 483 16.47 -16.31 23.44
C GLU A 483 15.91 -15.71 22.16
N ALA A 484 16.75 -15.52 21.15
CA ALA A 484 16.30 -15.04 19.85
C ALA A 484 15.29 -16.01 19.20
N GLU A 485 15.44 -17.32 19.41
CA GLU A 485 14.51 -18.33 18.89
C GLU A 485 13.18 -18.26 19.62
N PHE A 486 13.20 -18.17 20.95
CA PHE A 486 12.01 -17.97 21.77
C PHE A 486 11.23 -16.71 21.35
N VAL A 487 11.93 -15.59 21.17
CA VAL A 487 11.35 -14.32 20.69
C VAL A 487 10.74 -14.48 19.30
N THR A 488 11.42 -15.21 18.41
CA THR A 488 10.91 -15.45 17.05
C THR A 488 9.67 -16.34 17.06
N ASP A 489 9.63 -17.35 17.93
CA ASP A 489 8.47 -18.25 18.06
C ASP A 489 7.26 -17.53 18.66
N ALA A 490 7.46 -16.75 19.72
CA ALA A 490 6.40 -15.88 20.27
C ALA A 490 5.86 -14.91 19.20
N ALA A 491 6.74 -14.33 18.38
CA ALA A 491 6.32 -13.45 17.29
C ALA A 491 5.56 -14.17 16.18
N LEU A 492 5.85 -15.44 15.90
CA LEU A 492 5.11 -16.24 14.93
C LEU A 492 3.70 -16.58 15.42
N ASP A 493 3.52 -16.76 16.73
CA ASP A 493 2.20 -17.02 17.33
C ASP A 493 1.30 -15.77 17.28
N GLU A 494 1.87 -14.57 17.48
CA GLU A 494 1.12 -13.30 17.44
C GLU A 494 0.87 -12.76 16.02
N THR A 495 1.66 -13.17 15.02
CA THR A 495 1.55 -12.62 13.66
C THR A 495 0.60 -13.40 12.76
N SER A 496 -0.13 -12.67 11.92
CA SER A 496 -0.99 -13.28 10.90
C SER A 496 -0.16 -14.18 9.97
N LYS A 497 -0.71 -15.34 9.59
CA LYS A 497 0.01 -16.35 8.78
C LYS A 497 0.64 -15.78 7.51
N TRP A 498 0.04 -14.75 6.92
CA TRP A 498 0.53 -14.10 5.69
C TRP A 498 1.72 -13.17 5.91
N GLU A 499 2.00 -12.72 7.13
CA GLU A 499 3.08 -11.77 7.45
C GLU A 499 4.29 -12.44 8.11
N GLN A 500 4.21 -13.76 8.37
CA GLN A 500 5.25 -14.54 9.04
C GLN A 500 6.55 -14.71 8.24
N GLY A 501 6.56 -14.38 6.94
CA GLY A 501 7.70 -14.64 6.05
C GLY A 501 9.06 -14.18 6.61
N PRO A 502 9.25 -12.88 6.89
CA PRO A 502 10.50 -12.35 7.45
C PRO A 502 10.97 -13.02 8.74
N LEU A 503 10.04 -13.38 9.63
CA LEU A 503 10.35 -14.05 10.90
C LEU A 503 10.84 -15.48 10.65
N LEU A 504 10.16 -16.24 9.78
CA LEU A 504 10.58 -17.58 9.37
C LEU A 504 11.97 -17.59 8.73
N ARG A 505 12.29 -16.55 7.96
CA ARG A 505 13.64 -16.38 7.38
C ARG A 505 14.70 -16.21 8.45
N ILE A 506 14.44 -15.40 9.47
CA ILE A 506 15.36 -15.21 10.60
C ILE A 506 15.51 -16.53 11.34
N LYS A 507 14.42 -17.22 11.65
CA LYS A 507 14.43 -18.55 12.27
C LYS A 507 15.30 -19.54 11.48
N ALA A 508 15.09 -19.65 10.17
CA ALA A 508 15.88 -20.52 9.31
C ALA A 508 17.39 -20.17 9.35
N LYS A 509 17.75 -18.89 9.20
CA LYS A 509 19.14 -18.43 9.27
C LYS A 509 19.79 -18.69 10.63
N MET A 510 19.04 -18.51 11.71
CA MET A 510 19.52 -18.81 13.06
C MET A 510 19.76 -20.30 13.27
N LYS A 511 18.88 -21.17 12.76
CA LYS A 511 19.09 -22.64 12.78
C LYS A 511 20.33 -23.06 12.00
N VAL A 512 20.59 -22.42 10.85
CA VAL A 512 21.85 -22.61 10.11
C VAL A 512 23.06 -22.18 10.95
N ALA A 513 23.01 -21.02 11.60
CA ALA A 513 24.10 -20.53 12.45
C ALA A 513 24.37 -21.44 13.67
N ARG A 514 23.34 -22.13 14.18
CA ARG A 514 23.45 -23.12 15.28
C ARG A 514 23.88 -24.52 14.82
N LEU A 515 24.15 -24.73 13.52
CA LEU A 515 24.49 -26.03 12.94
C LEU A 515 23.38 -27.09 13.11
N LEU A 516 22.11 -26.69 13.03
CA LEU A 516 20.94 -27.58 13.01
C LEU A 516 20.34 -27.65 11.60
N PRO A 517 20.93 -28.44 10.67
CA PRO A 517 20.57 -28.39 9.25
C PRO A 517 19.18 -28.96 8.95
N THR A 518 18.73 -29.98 9.68
CA THR A 518 17.41 -30.60 9.51
C THR A 518 16.29 -29.59 9.75
N ASP A 519 16.35 -28.93 10.89
CA ASP A 519 15.37 -27.91 11.32
C ASP A 519 15.42 -26.70 10.39
N ALA A 520 16.61 -26.33 9.91
CA ALA A 520 16.78 -25.24 8.96
C ALA A 520 16.11 -25.55 7.61
N VAL A 521 16.24 -26.78 7.10
CA VAL A 521 15.55 -27.21 5.87
C VAL A 521 14.04 -27.20 6.07
N GLU A 522 13.53 -27.63 7.22
CA GLU A 522 12.10 -27.56 7.55
C GLU A 522 11.58 -26.11 7.59
N ALA A 523 12.32 -25.20 8.22
CA ALA A 523 11.97 -23.78 8.26
C ALA A 523 11.94 -23.16 6.85
N TYR A 524 12.92 -23.47 6.00
CA TYR A 524 12.93 -23.01 4.60
C TYR A 524 11.82 -23.65 3.76
N ARG A 525 11.44 -24.90 4.02
CA ARG A 525 10.30 -25.57 3.36
C ARG A 525 8.99 -24.88 3.71
N PHE A 526 8.77 -24.57 4.99
CA PHE A 526 7.57 -23.85 5.43
C PHE A 526 7.52 -22.45 4.82
N LEU A 527 8.65 -21.73 4.79
CA LEU A 527 8.75 -20.43 4.13
C LEU A 527 8.44 -20.50 2.63
N LEU A 528 8.94 -21.52 1.93
CA LEU A 528 8.65 -21.72 0.51
C LEU A 528 7.16 -22.00 0.26
N ALA A 529 6.54 -22.84 1.09
CA ALA A 529 5.11 -23.12 1.02
C ALA A 529 4.27 -21.84 1.20
N LEU A 530 4.66 -20.97 2.14
CA LEU A 530 4.01 -19.68 2.36
C LEU A 530 4.12 -18.76 1.13
N VAL A 531 5.31 -18.59 0.57
CA VAL A 531 5.53 -17.72 -0.61
C VAL A 531 4.77 -18.25 -1.83
N GLN A 532 4.73 -19.57 -2.03
CA GLN A 532 3.95 -20.18 -3.12
C GLN A 532 2.44 -20.05 -2.91
N ALA A 533 1.95 -20.18 -1.67
CA ALA A 533 0.57 -19.94 -1.33
C ALA A 533 0.18 -18.47 -1.57
N GLN A 534 1.03 -17.51 -1.18
CA GLN A 534 0.82 -16.08 -1.45
C GLN A 534 0.72 -15.82 -2.95
N ARG A 535 1.62 -16.39 -3.76
CA ARG A 535 1.60 -16.24 -5.22
C ARG A 535 0.31 -16.77 -5.85
N LYS A 536 -0.22 -17.89 -5.35
CA LYS A 536 -1.48 -18.48 -5.85
C LYS A 536 -2.71 -17.70 -5.40
N ALA A 537 -2.74 -17.22 -4.15
CA ALA A 537 -3.88 -16.51 -3.58
C ALA A 537 -4.00 -15.07 -4.13
N PHE A 538 -2.89 -14.35 -4.29
CA PHE A 538 -2.91 -12.96 -4.72
C PHE A 538 -2.92 -12.78 -6.25
N GLY A 539 -2.69 -13.85 -7.03
CA GLY A 539 -2.59 -13.78 -8.49
C GLY A 539 -1.65 -12.66 -8.97
N SER A 540 -1.70 -12.29 -10.24
CA SER A 540 -0.97 -11.11 -10.76
C SER A 540 -1.54 -9.76 -10.25
N SER A 541 -2.21 -9.71 -9.10
CA SER A 541 -2.79 -8.48 -8.57
C SER A 541 -1.70 -7.65 -7.89
N LYS A 542 -1.27 -6.58 -8.58
CA LYS A 542 -0.27 -5.60 -8.12
C LYS A 542 -0.76 -4.70 -6.98
N ASN A 543 -1.96 -4.91 -6.43
CA ASN A 543 -2.60 -3.99 -5.50
C ASN A 543 -2.72 -4.58 -4.09
N SER A 544 -1.59 -4.83 -3.44
CA SER A 544 -1.57 -4.81 -1.97
C SER A 544 -0.47 -3.86 -1.50
N THR A 545 -0.90 -2.84 -0.78
CA THR A 545 -0.16 -1.78 -0.07
C THR A 545 0.75 -2.30 1.05
N GLN A 546 1.05 -3.60 1.08
CA GLN A 546 2.05 -4.14 1.99
C GLN A 546 3.43 -3.67 1.54
N VAL A 547 4.05 -2.92 2.44
CA VAL A 547 5.43 -2.41 2.44
C VAL A 547 6.34 -3.41 1.72
N LYS A 548 7.08 -2.93 0.71
CA LYS A 548 7.98 -3.74 -0.12
C LYS A 548 8.98 -4.57 0.70
N ASP A 549 9.27 -4.18 1.94
CA ASP A 549 10.19 -4.88 2.86
C ASP A 549 9.65 -6.21 3.42
N ASP A 550 8.35 -6.50 3.32
CA ASP A 550 7.76 -7.72 3.91
C ASP A 550 7.50 -8.84 2.90
N LYS A 551 7.61 -8.56 1.59
CA LYS A 551 7.49 -9.58 0.53
C LYS A 551 8.82 -10.29 0.33
N ILE A 552 8.98 -11.44 0.97
CA ILE A 552 10.12 -12.33 0.68
C ILE A 552 9.99 -12.86 -0.74
N SER A 553 11.04 -12.65 -1.54
CA SER A 553 11.11 -13.23 -2.87
C SER A 553 11.40 -14.73 -2.78
N GLU A 554 10.71 -15.53 -3.61
CA GLU A 554 10.97 -16.97 -3.75
C GLU A 554 12.46 -17.25 -4.05
N PHE A 555 13.09 -16.34 -4.79
CA PHE A 555 14.52 -16.35 -5.08
C PHE A 555 15.39 -16.37 -3.82
N GLU A 556 15.10 -15.52 -2.82
CA GLU A 556 15.90 -15.45 -1.59
C GLU A 556 15.79 -16.71 -0.74
N VAL A 557 14.65 -17.42 -0.81
CA VAL A 557 14.44 -18.71 -0.13
C VAL A 557 15.31 -19.78 -0.78
N TRP A 558 15.26 -19.89 -2.12
CA TRP A 558 16.11 -20.81 -2.87
C TRP A 558 17.59 -20.52 -2.65
N GLN A 559 18.00 -19.25 -2.64
CA GLN A 559 19.37 -18.85 -2.33
C GLN A 559 19.81 -19.29 -0.92
N GLY A 560 18.94 -19.14 0.09
CA GLY A 560 19.19 -19.61 1.45
C GLY A 560 19.38 -21.13 1.53
N LEU A 561 18.57 -21.89 0.79
CA LEU A 561 18.69 -23.35 0.68
C LEU A 561 19.97 -23.78 -0.04
N VAL A 562 20.37 -23.09 -1.11
CA VAL A 562 21.64 -23.37 -1.80
C VAL A 562 22.81 -23.18 -0.84
N ASN A 563 22.86 -22.05 -0.12
CA ASN A 563 23.93 -21.79 0.86
C ASN A 563 24.00 -22.87 1.95
N LEU A 564 22.83 -23.36 2.40
CA LEU A 564 22.75 -24.44 3.37
C LEU A 564 23.23 -25.79 2.82
N TYR A 565 22.77 -26.20 1.63
CA TYR A 565 23.23 -27.47 1.04
C TYR A 565 24.71 -27.41 0.63
N SER A 566 25.21 -26.25 0.21
CA SER A 566 26.63 -26.03 -0.05
C SER A 566 27.47 -26.13 1.23
N SER A 567 27.02 -25.57 2.37
CA SER A 567 27.76 -25.72 3.64
C SER A 567 27.79 -27.17 4.12
N LEU A 568 26.77 -27.96 3.81
CA LEU A 568 26.69 -29.39 4.11
C LEU A 568 27.39 -30.28 3.06
N SER A 569 28.01 -29.71 2.03
CA SER A 569 28.63 -30.43 0.90
C SER A 569 27.66 -31.32 0.09
N HIS A 570 26.36 -31.08 0.16
CA HIS A 570 25.32 -31.77 -0.62
C HIS A 570 25.11 -31.08 -1.98
N TRP A 571 26.11 -31.22 -2.86
CA TRP A 571 26.17 -30.45 -4.11
C TRP A 571 25.04 -30.75 -5.10
N LYS A 572 24.49 -31.98 -5.12
CA LYS A 572 23.38 -32.36 -6.00
C LYS A 572 22.10 -31.59 -5.66
N ASP A 573 21.78 -31.50 -4.37
CA ASP A 573 20.59 -30.80 -3.89
C ASP A 573 20.77 -29.28 -4.02
N ALA A 574 22.00 -28.78 -3.79
CA ALA A 574 22.35 -27.39 -4.04
C ALA A 574 22.16 -27.00 -5.52
N GLU A 575 22.53 -27.87 -6.45
CA GLU A 575 22.40 -27.64 -7.90
C GLU A 575 20.93 -27.55 -8.34
N VAL A 576 20.08 -28.45 -7.85
CA VAL A 576 18.62 -28.39 -8.11
C VAL A 576 18.01 -27.09 -7.56
N CYS A 577 18.43 -26.66 -6.37
CA CYS A 577 17.96 -25.39 -5.78
C CYS A 577 18.45 -24.17 -6.56
N LEU A 578 19.68 -24.22 -7.10
CA LEU A 578 20.27 -23.16 -7.90
C LEU A 578 19.58 -23.02 -9.27
N GLU A 579 19.25 -24.13 -9.92
CA GLU A 579 18.45 -24.12 -11.16
C GLU A 579 17.09 -23.43 -10.95
N LYS A 580 16.42 -23.73 -9.83
CA LYS A 580 15.15 -23.08 -9.46
C LYS A 580 15.33 -21.58 -9.17
N ALA A 581 16.41 -21.19 -8.50
CA ALA A 581 16.73 -19.77 -8.29
C ALA A 581 17.00 -19.04 -9.61
N ARG A 582 17.73 -19.67 -10.54
CA ARG A 582 18.06 -19.12 -11.86
C ARG A 582 16.82 -18.94 -12.74
N ALA A 583 15.87 -19.86 -12.67
CA ALA A 583 14.58 -19.74 -13.36
C ALA A 583 13.80 -18.47 -12.95
N LEU A 584 14.04 -17.95 -11.74
CA LEU A 584 13.41 -16.72 -11.24
C LEU A 584 14.24 -15.47 -11.58
N LYS A 585 15.55 -15.51 -11.34
CA LYS A 585 16.49 -14.42 -11.65
C LYS A 585 17.75 -15.01 -12.31
N PRO A 586 17.90 -14.87 -13.64
CA PRO A 586 19.02 -15.45 -14.37
C PRO A 586 20.37 -14.83 -13.99
N TYR A 587 20.38 -13.52 -13.71
CA TYR A 587 21.58 -12.75 -13.42
C TYR A 587 21.55 -12.24 -11.98
N SER A 588 22.32 -12.87 -11.10
CA SER A 588 22.57 -12.36 -9.75
C SER A 588 24.01 -12.67 -9.34
N ALA A 589 24.66 -11.72 -8.67
CA ALA A 589 26.05 -11.87 -8.23
C ALA A 589 26.24 -13.08 -7.29
N ALA A 590 25.24 -13.40 -6.48
CA ALA A 590 25.31 -14.51 -5.56
C ALA A 590 25.28 -15.89 -6.25
N ILE A 591 24.54 -16.04 -7.37
CA ILE A 591 24.56 -17.28 -8.15
C ILE A 591 25.95 -17.50 -8.76
N LEU A 592 26.56 -16.44 -9.31
CA LEU A 592 27.90 -16.49 -9.90
C LEU A 592 28.97 -16.86 -8.87
N GLN A 593 28.90 -16.31 -7.66
CA GLN A 593 29.84 -16.64 -6.57
C GLN A 593 29.81 -18.12 -6.18
N ILE A 594 28.63 -18.76 -6.18
CA ILE A 594 28.48 -20.18 -5.83
C ILE A 594 29.07 -21.07 -6.94
N GLU A 595 28.95 -20.65 -8.19
CA GLU A 595 29.57 -21.31 -9.34
C GLU A 595 31.10 -21.20 -9.31
N ASP A 596 31.64 -20.05 -8.92
CA ASP A 596 33.09 -19.85 -8.73
C ASP A 596 33.64 -20.74 -7.61
N VAL A 597 32.90 -20.91 -6.50
CA VAL A 597 33.30 -21.83 -5.41
C VAL A 597 33.29 -23.29 -5.89
N LYS A 598 32.32 -23.70 -6.72
CA LYS A 598 32.29 -25.03 -7.35
C LYS A 598 33.46 -25.18 -8.33
N MET A 599 33.77 -24.17 -9.13
CA MET A 599 34.92 -24.14 -10.04
C MET A 599 36.23 -24.26 -9.25
N GLY A 600 36.45 -23.48 -8.19
CA GLY A 600 37.66 -23.55 -7.36
C GLY A 600 37.87 -24.91 -6.66
N LEU A 601 36.79 -25.55 -6.20
CA LEU A 601 36.84 -26.89 -5.59
C LEU A 601 37.00 -28.01 -6.63
N SER A 602 36.43 -27.85 -7.83
CA SER A 602 36.62 -28.79 -8.94
C SER A 602 38.02 -28.64 -9.54
N PHE A 603 38.55 -27.42 -9.62
CA PHE A 603 39.93 -27.13 -9.97
C PHE A 603 40.87 -27.72 -8.93
N THR A 604 40.64 -27.60 -7.62
CA THR A 604 41.52 -28.27 -6.63
C THR A 604 41.45 -29.80 -6.72
N LYS A 605 40.29 -30.41 -7.02
CA LYS A 605 40.19 -31.85 -7.31
C LYS A 605 40.88 -32.25 -8.61
N LEU A 606 40.77 -31.43 -9.66
CA LEU A 606 41.42 -31.65 -10.95
C LEU A 606 42.94 -31.42 -10.85
N PHE A 607 43.36 -30.41 -10.09
CA PHE A 607 44.75 -30.08 -9.77
C PHE A 607 45.34 -31.18 -8.89
N SER A 608 44.62 -31.72 -7.91
CA SER A 608 45.08 -32.89 -7.15
C SER A 608 45.21 -34.16 -8.01
N ARG A 609 44.41 -34.29 -9.08
CA ARG A 609 44.55 -35.38 -10.06
C ARG A 609 45.66 -35.13 -11.09
N LEU A 610 45.92 -33.86 -11.44
CA LEU A 610 47.01 -33.44 -12.33
C LEU A 610 48.37 -33.40 -11.61
N PHE A 611 48.38 -33.24 -10.29
CA PHE A 611 49.55 -33.26 -9.39
C PHE A 611 49.62 -34.53 -8.54
N ALA A 612 48.92 -35.60 -8.92
CA ALA A 612 49.20 -36.92 -8.37
C ALA A 612 50.58 -37.35 -8.87
N LYS A 613 51.57 -37.44 -7.96
CA LYS A 613 52.92 -37.98 -8.27
C LYS A 613 52.73 -39.35 -8.93
N LYS A 614 53.14 -39.47 -10.19
CA LYS A 614 53.12 -40.75 -10.90
C LYS A 614 54.27 -41.59 -10.35
N GLU A 615 53.96 -42.57 -9.50
CA GLU A 615 54.95 -43.53 -9.00
C GLU A 615 55.30 -44.52 -10.12
N MET A 616 56.60 -44.70 -10.37
CA MET A 616 57.08 -45.59 -11.43
C MET A 616 58.22 -46.47 -10.92
N ARG A 617 58.11 -47.79 -11.13
CA ARG A 617 59.14 -48.76 -10.77
C ARG A 617 60.10 -48.98 -11.95
N ILE A 618 61.39 -48.76 -11.71
CA ILE A 618 62.46 -48.95 -12.69
C ILE A 618 63.40 -50.03 -12.18
N LEU A 619 63.83 -50.94 -13.04
CA LEU A 619 64.81 -51.97 -12.73
C LEU A 619 66.15 -51.64 -13.41
N MET A 620 67.24 -51.67 -12.66
CA MET A 620 68.60 -51.43 -13.13
C MET A 620 69.42 -52.72 -13.05
N VAL A 621 69.93 -53.16 -14.19
CA VAL A 621 70.66 -54.43 -14.39
C VAL A 621 71.90 -54.23 -15.26
N GLY A 622 72.83 -55.18 -15.25
CA GLY A 622 74.13 -55.09 -15.93
C GLY A 622 75.21 -55.86 -15.18
N LEU A 623 76.39 -56.05 -15.80
CA LEU A 623 77.49 -56.83 -15.23
C LEU A 623 77.97 -56.27 -13.88
N ASP A 624 78.66 -57.09 -13.09
CA ASP A 624 79.36 -56.65 -11.89
C ASP A 624 80.43 -55.60 -12.21
N ALA A 625 80.60 -54.65 -11.29
CA ALA A 625 81.42 -53.45 -11.46
C ALA A 625 81.01 -52.48 -12.60
N ALA A 626 79.87 -52.69 -13.29
CA ALA A 626 79.42 -51.81 -14.37
C ALA A 626 79.00 -50.36 -13.97
N GLY A 627 79.04 -50.01 -12.68
CA GLY A 627 78.70 -48.64 -12.22
C GLY A 627 77.23 -48.38 -11.85
N LYS A 628 76.36 -49.40 -11.81
CA LYS A 628 74.92 -49.27 -11.50
C LYS A 628 74.60 -48.49 -10.22
N THR A 629 75.15 -48.92 -9.09
CA THR A 629 74.92 -48.29 -7.78
C THR A 629 75.48 -46.87 -7.72
N THR A 630 76.58 -46.61 -8.43
CA THR A 630 77.19 -45.28 -8.55
C THR A 630 76.29 -44.32 -9.33
N ILE A 631 75.66 -44.77 -10.42
CA ILE A 631 74.66 -43.98 -11.17
C ILE A 631 73.44 -43.70 -10.28
N LEU A 632 72.94 -44.71 -9.56
CA LEU A 632 71.80 -44.56 -8.67
C LEU A 632 72.04 -43.51 -7.57
N TYR A 633 73.20 -43.56 -6.89
CA TYR A 633 73.53 -42.57 -5.87
C TYR A 633 73.80 -41.19 -6.45
N LYS A 634 74.38 -41.08 -7.65
CA LYS A 634 74.51 -39.79 -8.33
C LYS A 634 73.15 -39.17 -8.63
N LEU A 635 72.17 -39.99 -9.03
CA LEU A 635 70.79 -39.53 -9.27
C LEU A 635 70.06 -39.15 -7.98
N LYS A 636 70.33 -39.82 -6.86
CA LYS A 636 69.68 -39.58 -5.56
C LYS A 636 70.31 -38.43 -4.76
N LEU A 637 71.64 -38.39 -4.68
CA LEU A 637 72.40 -37.53 -3.77
C LEU A 637 73.16 -36.41 -4.50
N GLY A 638 73.25 -36.46 -5.83
CA GLY A 638 73.99 -35.46 -6.63
C GLY A 638 75.51 -35.61 -6.60
N GLU A 639 76.06 -36.53 -5.78
CA GLU A 639 77.49 -36.76 -5.60
C GLU A 639 77.90 -38.20 -5.98
N ILE A 640 79.17 -38.37 -6.34
CA ILE A 640 79.75 -39.68 -6.64
C ILE A 640 80.29 -40.29 -5.34
N VAL A 641 79.62 -41.32 -4.85
CA VAL A 641 80.01 -42.05 -3.63
C VAL A 641 80.78 -43.31 -4.01
N THR A 642 81.84 -43.64 -3.26
CA THR A 642 82.55 -44.91 -3.40
C THR A 642 81.64 -46.06 -2.95
N THR A 643 81.36 -47.01 -3.84
CA THR A 643 80.43 -48.11 -3.57
C THR A 643 81.16 -49.43 -3.34
N ILE A 644 80.57 -50.28 -2.48
CA ILE A 644 80.97 -51.68 -2.31
C ILE A 644 80.12 -52.52 -3.28
N PRO A 645 80.64 -53.61 -3.88
CA PRO A 645 79.86 -54.46 -4.77
C PRO A 645 78.52 -54.90 -4.14
N THR A 646 77.41 -54.61 -4.82
CA THR A 646 76.06 -54.92 -4.32
C THR A 646 75.86 -56.41 -4.12
N ILE A 647 75.60 -56.81 -2.87
CA ILE A 647 75.22 -58.18 -2.50
C ILE A 647 73.69 -58.28 -2.58
N GLY A 648 73.17 -58.91 -3.65
CA GLY A 648 71.73 -59.09 -3.83
C GLY A 648 71.06 -57.94 -4.59
N PHE A 649 70.39 -57.03 -3.90
CA PHE A 649 69.67 -55.90 -4.49
C PHE A 649 69.62 -54.68 -3.55
N ASN A 650 69.44 -53.49 -4.11
CA ASN A 650 69.20 -52.23 -3.40
C ASN A 650 67.94 -51.56 -4.00
N VAL A 651 67.12 -50.92 -3.15
CA VAL A 651 65.91 -50.23 -3.60
C VAL A 651 65.97 -48.79 -3.14
N GLU A 652 65.88 -47.88 -4.09
CA GLU A 652 65.96 -46.45 -3.79
C GLU A 652 64.89 -45.65 -4.52
N THR A 653 64.31 -44.68 -3.82
CA THR A 653 63.35 -43.75 -4.40
C THR A 653 64.06 -42.46 -4.78
N VAL A 654 64.00 -42.10 -6.05
CA VAL A 654 64.58 -40.87 -6.60
C VAL A 654 63.47 -39.96 -7.07
N GLU A 655 63.47 -38.72 -6.60
CA GLU A 655 62.55 -37.68 -7.07
C GLU A 655 63.25 -36.83 -8.13
N TYR A 656 62.68 -36.78 -9.34
CA TYR A 656 63.17 -35.89 -10.39
C TYR A 656 61.98 -35.17 -11.04
N LYS A 657 61.97 -33.85 -10.89
CA LYS A 657 60.83 -32.97 -11.26
C LYS A 657 59.54 -33.41 -10.54
N ASN A 658 58.46 -33.68 -11.28
CA ASN A 658 57.15 -34.06 -10.74
C ASN A 658 56.92 -35.58 -10.72
N ILE A 659 57.98 -36.39 -10.84
CA ILE A 659 57.90 -37.86 -10.91
C ILE A 659 58.76 -38.46 -9.80
N SER A 660 58.20 -39.44 -9.08
CA SER A 660 58.92 -40.26 -8.11
C SER A 660 59.15 -41.64 -8.71
N PHE A 661 60.40 -42.04 -8.89
CA PHE A 661 60.74 -43.38 -9.39
C PHE A 661 61.35 -44.23 -8.28
N THR A 662 60.85 -45.45 -8.13
CA THR A 662 61.46 -46.49 -7.29
C THR A 662 62.40 -47.34 -8.14
N VAL A 663 63.71 -47.15 -7.98
CA VAL A 663 64.74 -47.87 -8.73
C VAL A 663 65.22 -49.08 -7.94
N TRP A 664 65.18 -50.24 -8.59
CA TRP A 664 65.68 -51.52 -8.08
C TRP A 664 67.04 -51.80 -8.73
N ASP A 665 68.13 -51.61 -8.00
CA ASP A 665 69.49 -51.94 -8.44
C ASP A 665 69.84 -53.38 -8.04
N VAL A 666 70.06 -54.25 -9.02
CA VAL A 666 70.30 -55.68 -8.78
C VAL A 666 71.77 -56.04 -9.02
N GLY A 667 72.33 -56.88 -8.15
CA GLY A 667 73.71 -57.34 -8.24
C GLY A 667 74.02 -58.02 -9.59
N GLY A 668 75.20 -57.71 -10.13
CA GLY A 668 75.64 -58.16 -11.46
C GLY A 668 76.56 -59.38 -11.49
N GLN A 669 76.82 -60.00 -10.33
CA GLN A 669 77.71 -61.16 -10.22
C GLN A 669 77.11 -62.38 -10.91
N ASP A 670 77.92 -63.22 -11.56
CA ASP A 670 77.48 -64.41 -12.31
C ASP A 670 76.45 -65.27 -11.57
N LYS A 671 76.65 -65.49 -10.27
CA LYS A 671 75.76 -66.31 -9.43
C LYS A 671 74.37 -65.70 -9.20
N ILE A 672 74.23 -64.38 -9.39
CA ILE A 672 73.02 -63.60 -9.09
C ILE A 672 72.25 -63.27 -10.39
N ARG A 673 72.91 -63.24 -11.57
CA ARG A 673 72.27 -62.94 -12.87
C ARG A 673 71.01 -63.77 -13.16
N PRO A 674 70.93 -65.08 -12.87
CA PRO A 674 69.70 -65.86 -13.05
C PRO A 674 68.51 -65.42 -12.19
N LEU A 675 68.72 -64.59 -11.17
CA LEU A 675 67.67 -64.07 -10.29
C LEU A 675 67.00 -62.82 -10.86
N TRP A 676 67.57 -62.17 -11.89
CA TRP A 676 67.00 -60.95 -12.51
C TRP A 676 65.56 -61.15 -12.98
N ARG A 677 65.22 -62.35 -13.47
CA ARG A 677 63.87 -62.74 -13.91
C ARG A 677 62.78 -62.54 -12.86
N HIS A 678 63.12 -62.63 -11.57
CA HIS A 678 62.15 -62.42 -10.49
C HIS A 678 61.80 -60.95 -10.26
N TYR A 679 62.61 -60.02 -10.77
CA TYR A 679 62.41 -58.58 -10.59
C TYR A 679 61.74 -57.89 -11.77
N PHE A 680 61.50 -58.59 -12.89
CA PHE A 680 60.85 -58.01 -14.07
C PHE A 680 59.36 -57.71 -13.83
N GLN A 681 58.67 -58.49 -13.00
CA GLN A 681 57.25 -58.28 -12.72
C GLN A 681 56.94 -56.88 -12.20
N ASN A 682 55.91 -56.22 -12.71
CA ASN A 682 55.46 -54.87 -12.29
C ASN A 682 56.50 -53.76 -12.44
N THR A 683 57.51 -53.94 -13.30
CA THR A 683 58.51 -52.92 -13.65
C THR A 683 58.07 -52.17 -14.91
N GLN A 684 58.03 -50.83 -14.86
CA GLN A 684 57.61 -49.99 -15.99
C GLN A 684 58.79 -49.55 -16.88
N GLY A 685 60.03 -49.63 -16.39
CA GLY A 685 61.22 -49.27 -17.15
C GLY A 685 62.43 -50.11 -16.75
N LEU A 686 63.26 -50.44 -17.73
CA LEU A 686 64.48 -51.21 -17.52
C LEU A 686 65.70 -50.42 -18.00
N ILE A 687 66.72 -50.34 -17.16
CA ILE A 687 68.01 -49.73 -17.45
C ILE A 687 69.06 -50.83 -17.47
N PHE A 688 69.73 -51.02 -18.62
CA PHE A 688 70.90 -51.88 -18.71
C PHE A 688 72.16 -51.02 -18.75
N VAL A 689 73.07 -51.23 -17.79
CA VAL A 689 74.28 -50.43 -17.61
C VAL A 689 75.50 -51.20 -18.13
N VAL A 690 76.27 -50.54 -18.99
CA VAL A 690 77.52 -51.06 -19.57
C VAL A 690 78.65 -50.09 -19.24
N ASP A 691 79.75 -50.61 -18.70
CA ASP A 691 80.98 -49.84 -18.48
C ASP A 691 81.72 -49.64 -19.81
N SER A 692 81.88 -48.39 -20.23
CA SER A 692 82.55 -48.04 -21.47
C SER A 692 84.08 -48.22 -21.45
N ASN A 693 84.66 -48.29 -20.26
CA ASN A 693 86.10 -48.45 -20.05
C ASN A 693 86.53 -49.93 -20.03
N ASP A 694 85.59 -50.85 -19.80
CA ASP A 694 85.83 -52.29 -19.76
C ASP A 694 85.57 -52.96 -21.11
N ARG A 695 86.52 -52.80 -22.04
CA ARG A 695 86.38 -53.31 -23.42
C ARG A 695 86.42 -54.84 -23.51
N ASP A 696 87.09 -55.50 -22.56
CA ASP A 696 87.26 -56.95 -22.57
C ASP A 696 85.93 -57.68 -22.28
N ARG A 697 85.05 -57.07 -21.46
CA ARG A 697 83.75 -57.65 -21.08
C ARG A 697 82.56 -57.17 -21.90
N ILE A 698 82.77 -56.39 -22.97
CA ILE A 698 81.68 -55.94 -23.86
C ILE A 698 80.93 -57.11 -24.50
N VAL A 699 81.66 -58.17 -24.90
CA VAL A 699 81.05 -59.35 -25.51
C VAL A 699 80.14 -60.07 -24.51
N GLU A 700 80.58 -60.18 -23.26
CA GLU A 700 79.80 -60.75 -22.15
C GLU A 700 78.54 -59.90 -21.86
N ALA A 701 78.68 -58.57 -21.81
CA ALA A 701 77.56 -57.65 -21.61
C ALA A 701 76.52 -57.76 -22.74
N ARG A 702 76.99 -57.90 -23.99
CA ARG A 702 76.13 -58.13 -25.16
C ARG A 702 75.36 -59.43 -25.01
N ASP A 703 76.02 -60.53 -24.67
CA ASP A 703 75.38 -61.85 -24.58
C ASP A 703 74.35 -61.90 -23.45
N GLU A 704 74.65 -61.25 -22.31
CA GLU A 704 73.71 -61.11 -21.20
C GLU A 704 72.49 -60.25 -21.58
N LEU A 705 72.73 -59.14 -22.29
CA LEU A 705 71.66 -58.28 -22.78
C LEU A 705 70.74 -59.04 -23.74
N HIS A 706 71.30 -59.80 -24.69
CA HIS A 706 70.49 -60.61 -25.62
C HIS A 706 69.70 -61.69 -24.90
N ARG A 707 70.29 -62.33 -23.87
CA ARG A 707 69.60 -63.31 -23.02
C ARG A 707 68.41 -62.68 -22.31
N MET A 708 68.59 -61.50 -21.74
CA MET A 708 67.55 -60.75 -21.05
C MET A 708 66.43 -60.27 -21.99
N LEU A 709 66.77 -59.82 -23.20
CA LEU A 709 65.78 -59.38 -24.21
C LEU A 709 64.94 -60.54 -24.74
N ASN A 710 65.45 -61.77 -24.72
CA ASN A 710 64.72 -62.97 -25.13
C ASN A 710 63.76 -63.50 -24.04
N GLU A 711 63.74 -62.91 -22.84
CA GLU A 711 62.78 -63.28 -21.80
C GLU A 711 61.35 -62.81 -22.17
N PRO A 712 60.32 -63.68 -22.06
CA PRO A 712 58.97 -63.42 -22.57
C PRO A 712 58.23 -62.26 -21.87
N PHE A 713 58.72 -61.80 -20.72
CA PHE A 713 58.15 -60.68 -19.98
C PHE A 713 58.59 -59.32 -20.54
N VAL A 714 59.84 -59.21 -21.01
CA VAL A 714 60.42 -57.96 -21.55
C VAL A 714 59.86 -57.61 -22.93
N THR A 715 59.36 -58.60 -23.67
CA THR A 715 58.84 -58.47 -25.04
C THR A 715 57.35 -58.15 -25.14
N ARG A 716 56.58 -58.30 -24.06
CA ARG A 716 55.10 -58.15 -24.07
C ARG A 716 54.59 -56.85 -23.47
N ASP A 717 55.27 -56.31 -22.47
CA ASP A 717 54.95 -54.99 -21.92
C ASP A 717 55.83 -53.93 -22.59
N HIS A 718 55.26 -52.78 -22.96
CA HIS A 718 55.91 -51.66 -23.68
C HIS A 718 57.05 -50.96 -22.89
N SER A 719 57.80 -51.66 -22.05
CA SER A 719 58.99 -51.16 -21.37
C SER A 719 60.16 -51.07 -22.35
N SER A 720 60.31 -49.92 -23.01
CA SER A 720 61.49 -49.62 -23.81
C SER A 720 62.76 -49.72 -22.95
N PRO A 721 63.73 -50.60 -23.26
CA PRO A 721 64.99 -50.65 -22.52
C PRO A 721 65.77 -49.35 -22.79
N ILE A 722 66.15 -48.65 -21.72
CA ILE A 722 67.01 -47.48 -21.80
C ILE A 722 68.45 -47.96 -21.57
N PHE A 723 69.30 -47.76 -22.57
CA PHE A 723 70.72 -48.08 -22.50
C PHE A 723 71.46 -46.88 -21.92
N LEU A 724 72.05 -47.05 -20.74
CA LEU A 724 72.95 -46.03 -20.17
C LEU A 724 74.38 -46.54 -20.30
N GLN A 725 75.16 -45.78 -21.06
CA GLN A 725 76.61 -45.95 -21.11
C GLN A 725 77.21 -45.23 -19.90
N ALA A 726 77.87 -45.99 -19.02
CA ALA A 726 78.55 -45.47 -17.83
C ALA A 726 79.96 -44.98 -18.17
#